data_AF-A0A2I1JY40-F1
#
_entry.id   AF-A0A2I1JY40-F1
#
_cell.length_a   1.000
_cell.length_b   1.000
_cell.length_c   1.000
_cell.angle_alpha   90.00
_cell.angle_beta   90.00
_cell.angle_gamma   90.00
#
_symmetry.space_group_name_H-M   'P 1'
#
loop_
_entity.id
_entity.type
_entity.pdbx_description
1 polymer ?
#
loop_
_entity_poly.entity_id
_entity_poly.type
_entity_poly.pdbx_seq_one_letter_code
_entity_poly.pdbx_strand_id
1 'polypeptide(L)'
;MKMLKCMRWIMLVTGMSLLTGEPVRANEELPEYYRPVIEDYEKNLDRILDADFTGLYDSPYISELGIANARPSDKIIYSIQDLDHNGIPELLLTGVNEYRSLFHIFTFNGEEVVTVAGYDYPERPDTGEIEAPYVHLSPKSGLDFYQDGRLGYRLKSSSTGNFYAFVTFNETGDDIVPIAEYSSYSQNDTMVYEDKTHQKFLTEDEYRSIMPGDDELIDIYEDWQWYEIGGGESVQESSQVDVAFSEEMQGYLNRLRDLNHRWYELLDTSWDTERITVHDLMALDIQVFDDANVYHPIIPAMYRKAQDVAAEYDESEDAHYRIRNISDLKTIAQNTFAIEKMLLPELTDESLEALNHLRFYCLAAYYEAINQAEKETGFLSYGFILESLDGMKYDVAELFTVDDARYDLLNRISIVAGESAEINGFGFKYWKMEYFQNPYPEGTHHIVSMRTSAGAQDISGVGIFFIDKHTGEMQFATLGNTNNPKEIDPFDYQAYYQVDVTNHYPAFEPVEFPELPAPSFDAKAHERLGNIMQSWGSTMNQVYQQYTLEHPVDFYGGTFPRKTFEINLDGEITTIHYQHDGDGILGIRIDAVYSDIEDTANSSDERHLYLFVADPTHPRVLVALQGPDADGHTLFWDTQNSDLIGRFNFLVKELYQE
;
A
#
# COMPACT_ATOMS: atom_id res chain seq x y z
N MET A 1 36.71 -46.98 26.11
CA MET A 1 38.07 -46.42 26.27
C MET A 1 37.93 -45.17 27.12
N LYS A 2 38.59 -45.16 28.29
CA LYS A 2 38.89 -44.07 29.27
C LYS A 2 38.18 -42.70 29.11
N MET A 3 37.38 -42.23 30.09
CA MET A 3 37.80 -41.40 31.28
C MET A 3 38.38 -40.04 30.85
N LEU A 4 37.79 -38.86 31.12
CA LEU A 4 37.58 -38.11 32.38
C LEU A 4 36.69 -36.88 32.00
N LYS A 5 35.58 -36.46 32.66
CA LYS A 5 35.33 -35.97 34.03
C LYS A 5 36.25 -34.82 34.51
N CYS A 6 35.65 -33.63 34.65
CA CYS A 6 35.58 -32.72 35.83
C CYS A 6 35.29 -31.29 35.31
N MET A 7 34.51 -30.38 35.90
CA MET A 7 33.58 -30.21 37.03
C MET A 7 33.04 -28.78 36.81
N ARG A 8 31.75 -28.52 36.54
CA ARG A 8 30.60 -28.35 37.46
C ARG A 8 30.87 -27.40 38.64
N TRP A 9 30.04 -26.35 38.77
CA TRP A 9 29.45 -25.71 39.97
C TRP A 9 28.87 -24.34 39.50
N ILE A 10 27.68 -23.79 39.82
CA ILE A 10 26.56 -23.96 40.79
C ILE A 10 25.39 -23.15 40.19
N MET A 11 24.24 -23.76 39.88
CA MET A 11 22.96 -23.84 40.62
C MET A 11 22.02 -22.62 40.60
N LEU A 12 20.75 -22.98 40.37
CA LEU A 12 19.52 -22.54 41.06
C LEU A 12 18.95 -21.16 40.70
N VAL A 13 17.83 -21.18 39.95
CA VAL A 13 16.57 -20.61 40.45
C VAL A 13 15.42 -21.57 40.13
N THR A 14 14.79 -22.07 41.19
CA THR A 14 13.48 -22.73 41.19
C THR A 14 12.39 -21.71 41.53
N GLY A 15 11.37 -21.63 40.68
CA GLY A 15 9.96 -21.39 41.02
C GLY A 15 9.56 -20.12 41.77
N MET A 16 8.89 -19.19 41.07
CA MET A 16 7.79 -18.37 41.59
C MET A 16 6.80 -18.17 40.43
N SER A 17 5.63 -18.80 40.50
CA SER A 17 4.38 -18.22 41.01
C SER A 17 3.85 -17.11 40.10
N LEU A 18 2.75 -17.45 39.41
CA LEU A 18 1.74 -16.52 38.92
C LEU A 18 1.47 -15.45 39.99
N LEU A 19 1.91 -14.23 39.70
CA LEU A 19 1.31 -13.02 40.23
C LEU A 19 0.84 -12.26 39.00
N THR A 20 -0.46 -12.27 38.80
CA THR A 20 -1.18 -11.26 38.04
C THR A 20 -0.83 -9.91 38.64
N GLY A 21 0.14 -9.21 38.04
CA GLY A 21 0.33 -7.78 38.28
C GLY A 21 -0.75 -7.05 37.49
N GLU A 22 -1.52 -6.21 38.17
CA GLU A 22 -2.38 -5.23 37.51
C GLU A 22 -1.54 -4.34 36.58
N PRO A 23 -2.10 -3.83 35.46
CA PRO A 23 -1.39 -2.92 34.57
C PRO A 23 -0.97 -1.64 35.32
N VAL A 24 0.30 -1.28 35.17
CA VAL A 24 1.00 -0.19 35.87
C VAL A 24 0.85 1.10 35.05
N ARG A 25 0.61 2.26 35.70
CA ARG A 25 0.24 3.54 35.06
C ARG A 25 1.45 4.39 34.64
N ALA A 26 1.28 5.11 33.53
CA ALA A 26 2.21 6.02 32.81
C ALA A 26 2.81 7.24 33.55
N ASN A 27 3.00 7.23 34.88
CA ASN A 27 3.58 8.38 35.61
C ASN A 27 4.78 8.03 36.52
N GLU A 28 5.20 6.76 36.58
CA GLU A 28 6.29 6.32 37.47
C GLU A 28 7.66 6.12 36.78
N GLU A 29 7.78 6.27 35.45
CA GLU A 29 9.02 5.97 34.70
C GLU A 29 9.77 7.17 34.08
N LEU A 30 9.20 8.37 33.94
CA LEU A 30 9.95 9.55 33.49
C LEU A 30 10.84 10.07 34.65
N PRO A 31 12.17 10.04 34.53
CA PRO A 31 13.03 10.64 35.53
C PRO A 31 12.70 12.13 35.74
N GLU A 32 12.66 12.57 37.01
CA GLU A 32 12.28 13.95 37.36
C GLU A 32 13.09 15.02 36.63
N TYR A 33 14.34 14.73 36.27
CA TYR A 33 15.20 15.66 35.55
C TYR A 33 14.76 15.89 34.08
N TYR A 34 14.00 14.99 33.45
CA TYR A 34 13.42 15.21 32.12
C TYR A 34 12.04 15.85 32.14
N ARG A 35 11.40 15.95 33.31
CA ARG A 35 10.08 16.59 33.44
C ARG A 35 10.05 18.01 32.86
N PRO A 36 11.06 18.88 33.09
CA PRO A 36 11.09 20.21 32.46
C PRO A 36 11.14 20.19 30.94
N VAL A 37 11.76 19.17 30.33
CA VAL A 37 11.80 19.00 28.87
C VAL A 37 10.40 18.70 28.36
N ILE A 38 9.74 17.69 28.93
CA ILE A 38 8.39 17.29 28.53
C ILE A 38 7.40 18.44 28.74
N GLU A 39 7.44 19.13 29.88
CA GLU A 39 6.57 20.28 30.16
C GLU A 39 6.75 21.42 29.15
N ASP A 40 7.97 21.67 28.67
CA ASP A 40 8.23 22.71 27.68
C ASP A 40 7.70 22.32 26.29
N TYR A 41 7.81 21.04 25.91
CA TYR A 41 7.19 20.51 24.70
C TYR A 41 5.65 20.51 24.80
N GLU A 42 5.07 20.08 25.92
CA GLU A 42 3.61 20.12 26.15
C GLU A 42 3.05 21.54 26.04
N LYS A 43 3.73 22.51 26.66
CA LYS A 43 3.33 23.91 26.63
C LYS A 43 3.30 24.51 25.22
N ASN A 44 4.17 24.02 24.33
CA ASN A 44 4.31 24.53 22.97
C ASN A 44 3.71 23.59 21.91
N LEU A 45 3.05 22.50 22.31
CA LEU A 45 2.61 21.41 21.42
C LEU A 45 1.71 21.91 20.29
N ASP A 46 0.63 22.63 20.61
CA ASP A 46 -0.30 23.17 19.60
C ASP A 46 0.43 24.02 18.54
N ARG A 47 1.40 24.83 18.98
CA ARG A 47 2.18 25.70 18.10
C ARG A 47 3.15 24.91 17.23
N ILE A 48 3.75 23.86 17.79
CA ILE A 48 4.63 22.95 17.05
C ILE A 48 3.83 22.23 15.95
N LEU A 49 2.64 21.70 16.28
CA LEU A 49 1.79 20.98 15.33
C LEU A 49 1.16 21.89 14.27
N ASP A 50 0.83 23.14 14.61
CA ASP A 50 0.36 24.15 13.65
C ASP A 50 1.49 24.76 12.79
N ALA A 51 2.74 24.30 12.96
CA ALA A 51 3.95 24.87 12.36
C ALA A 51 4.10 26.39 12.62
N ASP A 52 3.59 26.90 13.75
CA ASP A 52 3.78 28.27 14.21
C ASP A 52 5.00 28.39 15.13
N PHE A 53 6.15 28.63 14.51
CA PHE A 53 7.43 28.74 15.23
C PHE A 53 7.67 30.12 15.87
N THR A 54 6.70 31.04 15.78
CA THR A 54 6.86 32.45 16.20
C THR A 54 7.07 32.58 17.70
N GLY A 55 8.31 32.73 18.17
CA GLY A 55 8.64 32.87 19.60
C GLY A 55 8.98 31.55 20.30
N LEU A 56 9.36 30.51 19.55
CA LEU A 56 10.00 29.31 20.10
C LEU A 56 11.48 29.54 20.46
N TYR A 57 12.11 30.62 19.98
CA TYR A 57 13.50 30.99 20.31
C TYR A 57 13.78 31.20 21.81
N ASP A 58 12.76 31.41 22.63
CA ASP A 58 12.89 31.59 24.08
C ASP A 58 12.83 30.25 24.86
N SER A 59 12.63 29.12 24.17
CA SER A 59 12.61 27.79 24.78
C SER A 59 14.02 27.27 25.05
N PRO A 60 14.30 26.73 26.26
CA PRO A 60 15.60 26.13 26.57
C PRO A 60 15.81 24.72 25.97
N TYR A 61 14.75 24.06 25.48
CA TYR A 61 14.83 22.66 25.01
C TYR A 61 14.39 22.46 23.56
N ILE A 62 13.57 23.36 23.00
CA ILE A 62 13.00 23.21 21.66
C ILE A 62 13.88 23.93 20.64
N SER A 63 14.43 23.16 19.71
CA SER A 63 15.13 23.68 18.53
C SER A 63 14.13 23.92 17.38
N GLU A 64 13.93 25.17 16.95
CA GLU A 64 13.06 25.48 15.79
C GLU A 64 13.47 24.68 14.57
N LEU A 65 14.77 24.64 14.26
CA LEU A 65 15.27 23.87 13.13
C LEU A 65 15.09 22.36 13.36
N GLY A 66 15.25 21.86 14.59
CA GLY A 66 14.92 20.47 14.93
C GLY A 66 13.46 20.12 14.61
N ILE A 67 12.52 20.95 15.05
CA ILE A 67 11.09 20.75 14.82
C ILE A 67 10.71 20.93 13.35
N ALA A 68 11.25 21.96 12.68
CA ALA A 68 10.98 22.22 11.27
C ALA A 68 11.46 21.07 10.36
N ASN A 69 12.51 20.36 10.77
CA ASN A 69 12.95 19.14 10.08
C ASN A 69 12.15 17.91 10.49
N ALA A 70 11.78 17.79 11.76
CA ALA A 70 10.95 16.69 12.26
C ALA A 70 9.54 16.70 11.68
N ARG A 71 9.02 17.88 11.27
CA ARG A 71 7.67 18.09 10.71
C ARG A 71 6.54 17.32 11.42
N PRO A 72 6.44 17.35 12.75
CA PRO A 72 5.38 16.63 13.45
C PRO A 72 4.03 17.19 13.00
N SER A 73 3.22 16.37 12.33
CA SER A 73 1.90 16.78 11.82
C SER A 73 0.75 16.28 12.69
N ASP A 74 1.01 15.25 13.51
CA ASP A 74 0.00 14.63 14.36
C ASP A 74 0.38 14.76 15.84
N LYS A 75 1.53 14.20 16.24
CA LYS A 75 1.95 14.13 17.66
C LYS A 75 3.46 14.25 17.81
N ILE A 76 3.91 14.52 19.05
CA ILE A 76 5.30 14.31 19.47
C ILE A 76 5.31 13.19 20.50
N ILE A 77 6.15 12.20 20.29
CA ILE A 77 6.30 11.07 21.18
C ILE A 77 7.75 10.98 21.68
N TYR A 78 7.92 10.34 22.83
CA TYR A 78 9.22 10.16 23.47
C TYR A 78 9.45 8.72 23.92
N SER A 79 10.72 8.29 23.92
CA SER A 79 11.15 7.03 24.52
C SER A 79 12.31 7.28 25.46
N ILE A 80 12.51 6.37 26.41
CA ILE A 80 13.55 6.45 27.42
C ILE A 80 14.36 5.16 27.35
N GLN A 81 15.63 5.24 26.97
CA GLN A 81 16.52 4.08 26.81
C GLN A 81 17.89 4.37 27.40
N ASP A 82 18.44 3.40 28.15
CA ASP A 82 19.81 3.47 28.68
C ASP A 82 20.78 2.96 27.62
N LEU A 83 21.23 3.87 26.74
CA LEU A 83 21.97 3.55 25.53
C LEU A 83 23.43 3.15 25.81
N ASP A 84 24.02 3.68 26.88
CA ASP A 84 25.41 3.39 27.27
C ASP A 84 25.53 2.47 28.48
N HIS A 85 24.40 2.05 29.05
CA HIS A 85 24.30 1.17 30.21
C HIS A 85 24.94 1.77 31.48
N ASN A 86 24.95 3.09 31.62
CA ASN A 86 25.46 3.80 32.79
C ASN A 86 24.43 3.92 33.92
N GLY A 87 23.16 3.54 33.68
CA GLY A 87 22.04 3.62 34.61
C GLY A 87 21.29 4.97 34.62
N ILE A 88 21.64 5.89 33.72
CA ILE A 88 20.96 7.14 33.41
C ILE A 88 20.42 6.98 32.00
N PRO A 89 19.11 6.78 31.82
CA PRO A 89 18.58 6.60 30.48
C PRO A 89 18.51 7.93 29.72
N GLU A 90 18.71 7.87 28.41
CA GLU A 90 18.54 8.95 27.45
C GLU A 90 17.07 9.13 27.07
N LEU A 91 16.64 10.38 26.92
CA LEU A 91 15.33 10.76 26.42
C LEU A 91 15.42 11.01 24.91
N LEU A 92 14.69 10.22 24.13
CA LEU A 92 14.58 10.35 22.69
C LEU A 92 13.26 11.02 22.32
N LEU A 93 13.29 11.99 21.40
CA LEU A 93 12.11 12.67 20.88
C LEU A 93 11.97 12.46 19.37
N THR A 94 10.76 12.11 18.96
CA THR A 94 10.40 11.92 17.55
C THR A 94 9.03 12.53 17.26
N GLY A 95 8.84 12.95 16.02
CA GLY A 95 7.56 13.45 15.52
C GLY A 95 6.78 12.30 14.88
N VAL A 96 5.48 12.21 15.16
CA VAL A 96 4.58 11.29 14.46
C VAL A 96 4.15 11.96 13.16
N ASN A 97 4.71 11.44 12.07
CA ASN A 97 4.40 11.72 10.68
C ASN A 97 4.90 10.53 9.84
N GLU A 98 4.76 10.61 8.51
CA GLU A 98 5.19 9.58 7.56
C GLU A 98 6.70 9.21 7.65
N TYR A 99 7.53 10.03 8.30
CA TYR A 99 8.98 9.86 8.38
C TYR A 99 9.49 9.32 9.72
N ARG A 100 8.65 9.28 10.77
CA ARG A 100 9.02 8.96 12.17
C ARG A 100 10.47 9.38 12.47
N SER A 101 10.75 10.67 12.38
CA SER A 101 12.13 11.16 12.41
C SER A 101 12.57 11.50 13.83
N LEU A 102 13.51 10.71 14.36
CA LEU A 102 14.22 11.03 15.60
C LEU A 102 14.95 12.37 15.40
N PHE A 103 14.55 13.39 16.17
CA PHE A 103 15.05 14.74 15.98
C PHE A 103 15.83 15.27 17.17
N HIS A 104 15.73 14.61 18.34
CA HIS A 104 16.48 14.98 19.53
C HIS A 104 16.76 13.77 20.42
N ILE A 105 17.96 13.74 21.00
CA ILE A 105 18.32 12.87 22.13
C ILE A 105 18.92 13.74 23.24
N PHE A 106 18.37 13.61 24.44
CA PHE A 106 18.87 14.22 25.66
C PHE A 106 19.47 13.17 26.59
N THR A 107 20.47 13.57 27.36
CA THR A 107 20.96 12.83 28.52
C THR A 107 20.95 13.73 29.76
N PHE A 108 21.18 13.15 30.94
CA PHE A 108 21.38 13.89 32.18
C PHE A 108 22.80 13.66 32.72
N ASN A 109 23.62 14.71 32.73
CA ASN A 109 25.03 14.60 33.11
C ASN A 109 25.29 14.62 34.63
N GLY A 110 24.21 14.58 35.45
CA GLY A 110 24.28 14.69 36.91
C GLY A 110 24.02 16.08 37.47
N GLU A 111 24.08 17.13 36.64
CA GLU A 111 23.77 18.51 37.02
C GLU A 111 22.58 19.07 36.23
N GLU A 112 22.54 18.84 34.92
CA GLU A 112 21.51 19.35 34.01
C GLU A 112 21.21 18.38 32.86
N VAL A 113 20.10 18.65 32.16
CA VAL A 113 19.76 17.94 30.92
C VAL A 113 20.52 18.58 29.76
N VAL A 114 21.24 17.77 29.01
CA VAL A 114 22.06 18.21 27.87
C VAL A 114 21.68 17.47 26.60
N THR A 115 21.91 18.11 25.46
CA THR A 115 21.66 17.51 24.14
C THR A 115 22.87 16.69 23.72
N VAL A 116 22.67 15.40 23.45
CA VAL A 116 23.72 14.51 22.91
C VAL A 116 23.59 14.28 21.40
N ALA A 117 22.39 14.49 20.84
CA ALA A 117 22.15 14.49 19.40
C ALA A 117 20.94 15.36 19.04
N GLY A 118 21.04 16.11 17.94
CA GLY A 118 19.96 16.99 17.46
C GLY A 118 20.32 17.69 16.14
N TYR A 119 19.37 18.41 15.54
CA TYR A 119 19.60 19.13 14.27
C TYR A 119 20.35 20.46 14.45
N ASP A 120 19.93 21.27 15.43
CA ASP A 120 20.55 22.54 15.79
C ASP A 120 20.57 22.68 17.32
N TYR A 121 21.57 23.37 17.86
CA TYR A 121 21.88 23.34 19.29
C TYR A 121 21.42 24.63 19.97
N PRO A 122 20.51 24.56 20.95
CA PRO A 122 20.15 25.74 21.72
C PRO A 122 21.38 26.26 22.47
N GLU A 123 21.57 27.58 22.48
CA GLU A 123 22.61 28.23 23.30
C GLU A 123 22.41 27.82 24.76
N ARG A 124 23.49 27.41 25.45
CA ARG A 124 23.42 27.11 26.88
C ARG A 124 22.84 28.31 27.64
N PRO A 125 21.73 28.15 28.39
CA PRO A 125 21.04 29.29 29.04
C PRO A 125 21.92 30.07 30.02
N ASP A 126 22.97 29.46 30.55
CA ASP A 126 23.89 30.01 31.55
C ASP A 126 25.19 30.56 30.95
N THR A 127 25.68 30.02 29.83
CA THR A 127 26.97 30.42 29.21
C THR A 127 26.86 31.13 27.86
N GLY A 128 25.79 30.92 27.10
CA GLY A 128 25.62 31.44 25.74
C GLY A 128 26.60 30.87 24.70
N GLU A 129 27.34 29.81 25.04
CA GLU A 129 28.25 29.12 24.10
C GLU A 129 27.51 27.97 23.39
N ILE A 130 27.76 27.83 22.09
CA ILE A 130 27.31 26.71 21.27
C ILE A 130 28.49 25.74 21.12
N GLU A 131 28.45 24.63 21.86
CA GLU A 131 29.34 23.49 21.65
C GLU A 131 28.50 22.35 21.05
N ALA A 132 28.75 22.04 19.78
CA ALA A 132 27.99 21.06 19.02
C ALA A 132 28.46 19.64 19.35
N PRO A 133 27.60 18.72 19.83
CA PRO A 133 27.92 17.29 19.88
C PRO A 133 28.24 16.75 18.50
N TYR A 134 28.97 15.65 18.45
CA TYR A 134 29.44 15.06 17.19
C TYR A 134 28.29 14.58 16.28
N VAL A 135 27.19 14.11 16.89
CA VAL A 135 26.05 13.54 16.18
C VAL A 135 25.04 14.64 15.83
N HIS A 136 24.82 14.83 14.53
CA HIS A 136 23.77 15.68 14.00
C HIS A 136 22.61 14.84 13.46
N LEU A 137 21.39 15.12 13.90
CA LEU A 137 20.19 14.46 13.40
C LEU A 137 19.55 15.32 12.31
N SER A 138 19.52 14.84 11.07
CA SER A 138 18.98 15.55 9.91
C SER A 138 18.47 14.58 8.85
N PRO A 139 17.74 15.05 7.81
CA PRO A 139 17.37 14.18 6.69
C PRO A 139 18.57 13.53 5.96
N LYS A 140 19.80 14.00 6.20
CA LYS A 140 21.02 13.46 5.60
C LYS A 140 21.92 12.76 6.62
N SER A 141 21.56 12.76 7.90
CA SER A 141 22.37 12.16 8.96
C SER A 141 21.54 11.63 10.12
N GLY A 142 21.88 10.46 10.63
CA GLY A 142 21.09 9.80 11.66
C GLY A 142 21.93 8.89 12.54
N LEU A 143 21.31 8.43 13.62
CA LEU A 143 21.86 7.45 14.54
C LEU A 143 21.15 6.11 14.32
N ASP A 144 21.94 5.09 14.05
CA ASP A 144 21.55 3.70 13.89
C ASP A 144 21.77 2.95 15.22
N PHE A 145 20.82 2.11 15.59
CA PHE A 145 20.84 1.31 16.83
C PHE A 145 20.97 -0.17 16.47
N TYR A 146 21.95 -0.86 17.04
CA TYR A 146 22.21 -2.28 16.72
C TYR A 146 21.75 -3.21 17.83
N GLN A 147 21.32 -4.43 17.47
CA GLN A 147 20.81 -5.45 18.39
C GLN A 147 21.81 -5.86 19.48
N ASP A 148 23.11 -5.66 19.23
CA ASP A 148 24.18 -5.94 20.19
C ASP A 148 24.56 -4.72 21.07
N GLY A 149 23.81 -3.63 20.98
CA GLY A 149 24.00 -2.40 21.75
C GLY A 149 24.99 -1.41 21.16
N ARG A 150 25.53 -1.65 19.96
CA ARG A 150 26.36 -0.65 19.27
C ARG A 150 25.50 0.51 18.76
N LEU A 151 26.16 1.66 18.56
CA LEU A 151 25.58 2.83 17.91
C LEU A 151 26.38 3.17 16.64
N GLY A 152 25.67 3.50 15.57
CA GLY A 152 26.25 3.91 14.29
C GLY A 152 25.79 5.31 13.92
N TYR A 153 26.70 6.22 13.61
CA TYR A 153 26.37 7.52 13.06
C TYR A 153 26.60 7.52 11.55
N ARG A 154 25.57 7.89 10.79
CA ARG A 154 25.61 7.92 9.32
C ARG A 154 25.44 9.35 8.83
N LEU A 155 26.21 9.75 7.82
CA LEU A 155 26.07 11.04 7.15
C LEU A 155 26.24 10.88 5.62
N LYS A 156 25.20 11.25 4.88
CA LYS A 156 25.19 11.32 3.41
C LYS A 156 25.62 12.73 2.96
N SER A 157 26.86 12.89 2.49
CA SER A 157 27.32 14.19 1.97
C SER A 157 26.93 14.36 0.50
N SER A 158 26.56 15.58 0.09
CA SER A 158 26.05 15.84 -1.26
C SER A 158 27.06 15.50 -2.36
N SER A 159 26.63 14.62 -3.26
CA SER A 159 27.14 14.32 -4.61
C SER A 159 28.41 13.47 -4.79
N THR A 160 29.18 13.13 -3.75
CA THR A 160 30.36 12.27 -3.96
C THR A 160 30.76 11.33 -2.81
N GLY A 161 30.09 11.26 -1.66
CA GLY A 161 30.51 10.28 -0.64
C GLY A 161 29.65 10.12 0.61
N ASN A 162 29.77 8.93 1.23
CA ASN A 162 29.14 8.52 2.48
C ASN A 162 30.16 8.57 3.62
N PHE A 163 29.69 8.96 4.79
CA PHE A 163 30.42 8.89 6.05
C PHE A 163 29.65 7.98 7.02
N TYR A 164 30.38 7.11 7.69
CA TYR A 164 29.84 6.23 8.72
C TYR A 164 30.82 6.18 9.88
N ALA A 165 30.33 6.27 11.11
CA ALA A 165 31.13 6.08 12.30
C ALA A 165 30.45 5.11 13.25
N PHE A 166 31.19 4.15 13.81
CA PHE A 166 30.77 3.57 15.07
C PHE A 166 31.04 4.59 16.15
N VAL A 167 30.05 4.82 17.00
CA VAL A 167 30.10 5.85 18.04
C VAL A 167 29.79 5.24 19.40
N THR A 168 30.19 5.94 20.45
CA THR A 168 29.94 5.57 21.84
C THR A 168 29.81 6.83 22.68
N PHE A 169 29.25 6.73 23.88
CA PHE A 169 29.23 7.85 24.81
C PHE A 169 30.64 8.12 25.35
N ASN A 170 30.98 9.40 25.52
CA ASN A 170 32.24 9.80 26.12
C ASN A 170 32.30 9.39 27.62
N GLU A 171 33.44 9.58 28.29
CA GLU A 171 33.61 9.16 29.69
C GLU A 171 32.62 9.83 30.67
N THR A 172 32.09 11.00 30.31
CA THR A 172 31.16 11.79 31.10
C THR A 172 29.69 11.49 30.78
N GLY A 173 29.41 10.71 29.73
CA GLY A 173 28.07 10.39 29.28
C GLY A 173 27.32 11.55 28.63
N ASP A 174 27.97 12.69 28.38
CA ASP A 174 27.33 13.94 27.94
C ASP A 174 27.57 14.29 26.47
N ASP A 175 28.27 13.44 25.73
CA ASP A 175 28.44 13.53 24.27
C ASP A 175 28.65 12.14 23.66
N ILE A 176 28.30 12.00 22.38
CA ILE A 176 28.56 10.80 21.60
C ILE A 176 29.82 11.06 20.76
N VAL A 177 30.83 10.20 20.88
CA VAL A 177 32.12 10.34 20.20
C VAL A 177 32.41 9.15 19.28
N PRO A 178 33.13 9.35 18.16
CA PRO A 178 33.47 8.25 17.27
C PRO A 178 34.54 7.34 17.88
N ILE A 179 34.32 6.03 17.79
CA ILE A 179 35.33 5.00 18.08
C ILE A 179 36.02 4.48 16.82
N ALA A 180 35.30 4.51 15.69
CA ALA A 180 35.83 4.17 14.39
C ALA A 180 35.09 4.94 13.31
N GLU A 181 35.81 5.53 12.36
CA GLU A 181 35.28 6.40 11.32
C GLU A 181 35.67 5.86 9.95
N TYR A 182 34.71 5.84 9.06
CA TYR A 182 34.84 5.32 7.72
C TYR A 182 34.19 6.26 6.73
N SER A 183 34.77 6.34 5.54
CA SER A 183 34.14 7.04 4.44
C SER A 183 34.30 6.30 3.15
N SER A 184 33.28 6.42 2.28
CA SER A 184 33.39 6.06 0.88
C SER A 184 33.14 7.30 0.05
N TYR A 185 33.97 7.58 -0.93
CA TYR A 185 33.77 8.72 -1.82
C TYR A 185 34.32 8.49 -3.22
N SER A 186 33.70 9.11 -4.22
CA SER A 186 34.15 9.09 -5.60
C SER A 186 35.31 10.07 -5.78
N GLN A 187 36.43 9.58 -6.29
CA GLN A 187 37.57 10.37 -6.70
C GLN A 187 37.97 9.96 -8.13
N ASN A 188 37.85 10.88 -9.09
CA ASN A 188 38.11 10.64 -10.51
C ASN A 188 37.35 9.41 -11.06
N ASP A 189 36.03 9.34 -10.81
CA ASP A 189 35.13 8.24 -11.22
C ASP A 189 35.52 6.86 -10.65
N THR A 190 36.33 6.82 -9.60
CA THR A 190 36.67 5.59 -8.86
C THR A 190 36.24 5.74 -7.41
N MET A 191 35.53 4.75 -6.87
CA MET A 191 35.18 4.72 -5.45
C MET A 191 36.42 4.46 -4.60
N VAL A 192 36.62 5.32 -3.61
CA VAL A 192 37.66 5.23 -2.60
C VAL A 192 37.01 4.93 -1.27
N TYR A 193 37.55 3.96 -0.55
CA TYR A 193 37.11 3.58 0.79
C TYR A 193 38.25 3.86 1.77
N GLU A 194 37.95 4.54 2.86
CA GLU A 194 38.94 4.97 3.85
C GLU A 194 38.46 4.60 5.26
N ASP A 195 39.34 3.95 6.01
CA ASP A 195 39.33 3.92 7.48
C ASP A 195 40.03 5.19 7.95
N LYS A 196 39.23 6.16 8.37
CA LYS A 196 39.71 7.48 8.80
C LYS A 196 40.39 7.42 10.16
N THR A 197 39.98 6.50 11.02
CA THR A 197 40.58 6.28 12.34
C THR A 197 42.03 5.84 12.24
N HIS A 198 42.33 4.93 11.31
CA HIS A 198 43.69 4.42 11.08
C HIS A 198 44.40 5.07 9.88
N GLN A 199 43.74 6.02 9.20
CA GLN A 199 44.24 6.70 7.99
C GLN A 199 44.71 5.71 6.92
N LYS A 200 43.89 4.68 6.68
CA LYS A 200 44.20 3.57 5.76
C LYS A 200 43.12 3.48 4.68
N PHE A 201 43.54 3.33 3.42
CA PHE A 201 42.62 2.94 2.35
C PHE A 201 42.23 1.47 2.46
N LEU A 202 40.95 1.21 2.28
CA LEU A 202 40.34 -0.11 2.30
C LEU A 202 40.05 -0.57 0.88
N THR A 203 40.04 -1.88 0.65
CA THR A 203 39.32 -2.43 -0.51
C THR A 203 37.82 -2.33 -0.30
N GLU A 204 37.04 -2.46 -1.37
CA GLU A 204 35.58 -2.52 -1.26
C GLU A 204 35.11 -3.65 -0.36
N ASP A 205 35.68 -4.86 -0.51
CA ASP A 205 35.36 -6.01 0.34
C ASP A 205 35.71 -5.76 1.81
N GLU A 206 36.85 -5.13 2.10
CA GLU A 206 37.23 -4.76 3.47
C GLU A 206 36.23 -3.75 4.04
N TYR A 207 35.85 -2.72 3.28
CA TYR A 207 34.86 -1.73 3.71
C TYR A 207 33.48 -2.37 3.95
N ARG A 208 32.98 -3.19 3.02
CA ARG A 208 31.70 -3.90 3.15
C ARG A 208 31.69 -4.87 4.32
N SER A 209 32.82 -5.50 4.64
CA SER A 209 32.92 -6.41 5.79
C SER A 209 32.87 -5.71 7.16
N ILE A 210 33.09 -4.40 7.18
CA ILE A 210 33.05 -3.56 8.39
C ILE A 210 31.67 -2.93 8.59
N MET A 211 30.99 -2.59 7.49
CA MET A 211 29.65 -2.01 7.55
C MET A 211 28.66 -3.06 8.06
N PRO A 212 27.86 -2.74 9.09
CA PRO A 212 26.83 -3.65 9.60
C PRO A 212 25.81 -3.98 8.51
N GLY A 213 25.28 -5.21 8.54
CA GLY A 213 24.11 -5.57 7.74
C GLY A 213 22.83 -4.93 8.31
N ASP A 214 21.83 -4.75 7.45
CA ASP A 214 20.54 -4.18 7.86
C ASP A 214 19.78 -5.11 8.84
N ASP A 215 20.11 -6.41 8.86
CA ASP A 215 19.58 -7.41 9.80
C ASP A 215 20.12 -7.27 11.24
N GLU A 216 21.18 -6.46 11.44
CA GLU A 216 21.74 -6.16 12.75
C GLU A 216 21.07 -4.95 13.42
N LEU A 217 20.22 -4.21 12.71
CA LEU A 217 19.56 -3.00 13.21
C LEU A 217 18.35 -3.33 14.11
N ILE A 218 18.08 -2.44 15.06
CA ILE A 218 16.85 -2.37 15.86
C ILE A 218 15.90 -1.40 15.16
N ASP A 219 14.66 -1.79 14.94
CA ASP A 219 13.62 -0.83 14.61
C ASP A 219 13.12 -0.20 15.90
N ILE A 220 13.69 0.94 16.27
CA ILE A 220 13.36 1.60 17.53
C ILE A 220 11.87 1.96 17.63
N TYR A 221 11.11 2.01 16.55
CA TYR A 221 9.68 2.32 16.58
C TYR A 221 8.79 1.11 16.81
N GLU A 222 9.27 -0.09 16.47
CA GLU A 222 8.60 -1.36 16.80
C GLU A 222 9.09 -1.93 18.14
N ASP A 223 10.39 -1.84 18.39
CA ASP A 223 11.05 -2.53 19.50
C ASP A 223 10.99 -1.75 20.82
N TRP A 224 10.85 -0.41 20.77
CA TRP A 224 10.83 0.43 21.97
C TRP A 224 9.45 0.93 22.30
N GLN A 225 9.24 1.16 23.60
CA GLN A 225 8.04 1.80 24.08
C GLN A 225 8.14 3.32 23.90
N TRP A 226 7.15 3.90 23.24
CA TRP A 226 7.01 5.33 23.05
C TRP A 226 5.77 5.88 23.77
N TYR A 227 5.89 7.12 24.23
CA TYR A 227 4.89 7.82 25.03
C TYR A 227 4.54 9.17 24.39
N GLU A 228 3.26 9.52 24.36
CA GLU A 228 2.80 10.79 23.81
C GLU A 228 3.01 11.96 24.78
N ILE A 229 3.50 13.07 24.27
CA ILE A 229 3.56 14.36 24.98
C ILE A 229 2.16 14.99 24.92
N GLY A 230 1.54 15.30 26.07
CA GLY A 230 0.20 15.91 26.14
C GLY A 230 -0.95 15.01 26.60
N GLY A 231 -0.74 13.69 26.72
CA GLY A 231 -1.53 12.77 27.56
C GLY A 231 -2.25 11.59 26.89
N GLY A 232 -1.76 10.36 27.14
CA GLY A 232 -2.50 9.07 27.08
C GLY A 232 -1.68 7.88 26.50
N GLU A 233 -1.70 6.71 27.18
CA GLU A 233 -0.88 5.48 26.97
C GLU A 233 -0.54 4.99 25.53
N SER A 234 0.68 4.42 25.46
CA SER A 234 1.32 3.51 24.49
C SER A 234 0.60 3.19 23.17
N VAL A 235 1.21 3.67 22.08
CA VAL A 235 1.05 3.09 20.75
C VAL A 235 1.92 1.82 20.68
N GLN A 236 1.37 0.69 21.13
CA GLN A 236 1.76 -0.59 20.52
C GLN A 236 0.81 -0.76 19.34
N GLU A 237 1.13 -0.09 18.23
CA GLU A 237 0.40 -0.22 16.97
C GLU A 237 0.65 -1.63 16.45
N SER A 238 -0.26 -2.55 16.77
CA SER A 238 -0.61 -3.56 15.78
C SER A 238 -0.94 -2.80 14.49
N SER A 239 -0.36 -3.23 13.39
CA SER A 239 -0.57 -2.81 12.01
C SER A 239 -2.03 -2.98 11.54
N GLN A 240 -2.97 -2.35 12.23
CA GLN A 240 -4.35 -2.18 11.83
C GLN A 240 -4.77 -0.79 12.30
N VAL A 241 -4.81 0.16 11.37
CA VAL A 241 -5.76 1.27 11.52
C VAL A 241 -7.13 0.61 11.46
N ASP A 242 -7.67 0.22 12.61
CA ASP A 242 -9.08 -0.11 12.73
C ASP A 242 -9.84 1.19 12.45
N VAL A 243 -10.20 1.37 11.18
CA VAL A 243 -11.34 2.20 10.83
C VAL A 243 -12.51 1.62 11.61
N ALA A 244 -12.96 2.32 12.66
CA ALA A 244 -13.92 1.80 13.61
C ALA A 244 -15.34 1.79 13.01
N PHE A 245 -15.52 1.02 11.95
CA PHE A 245 -16.82 0.51 11.55
C PHE A 245 -17.41 -0.30 12.71
N SER A 246 -18.74 -0.28 12.83
CA SER A 246 -19.42 -1.16 13.78
C SER A 246 -19.08 -2.64 13.55
N GLU A 247 -19.14 -3.47 14.61
CA GLU A 247 -18.95 -4.93 14.51
C GLU A 247 -19.87 -5.56 13.45
N GLU A 248 -21.08 -5.01 13.29
CA GLU A 248 -22.04 -5.41 12.26
C GLU A 248 -21.49 -5.15 10.86
N MET A 249 -20.96 -3.95 10.62
CA MET A 249 -20.40 -3.56 9.33
C MET A 249 -19.12 -4.34 9.00
N GLN A 250 -18.18 -4.46 9.95
CA GLN A 250 -16.97 -5.27 9.77
C GLN A 250 -17.31 -6.74 9.46
N GLY A 251 -18.27 -7.33 10.20
CA GLY A 251 -18.74 -8.68 9.93
C GLY A 251 -19.35 -8.84 8.53
N TYR A 252 -20.05 -7.81 8.04
CA TYR A 252 -20.62 -7.79 6.69
C TYR A 252 -19.53 -7.75 5.61
N LEU A 253 -18.56 -6.83 5.73
CA LEU A 253 -17.47 -6.66 4.77
C LEU A 253 -16.62 -7.92 4.66
N ASN A 254 -16.26 -8.54 5.79
CA ASN A 254 -15.49 -9.79 5.80
C ASN A 254 -16.21 -10.91 5.02
N ARG A 255 -17.51 -11.05 5.22
CA ARG A 255 -18.30 -12.09 4.52
C ARG A 255 -18.40 -11.80 3.01
N LEU A 256 -18.46 -10.55 2.60
CA LEU A 256 -18.41 -10.18 1.17
C LEU A 256 -17.02 -10.43 0.56
N ARG A 257 -15.94 -10.19 1.30
CA ARG A 257 -14.57 -10.52 0.84
C ARG A 257 -14.40 -12.02 0.63
N ASP A 258 -14.97 -12.86 1.49
CA ASP A 258 -14.98 -14.32 1.31
C ASP A 258 -15.74 -14.72 0.04
N LEU A 259 -16.84 -14.05 -0.29
CA LEU A 259 -17.61 -14.31 -1.51
C LEU A 259 -16.85 -13.86 -2.75
N ASN A 260 -16.20 -12.71 -2.70
CA ASN A 260 -15.30 -12.25 -3.76
C ASN A 260 -14.12 -13.21 -3.95
N HIS A 261 -13.63 -13.88 -2.90
CA HIS A 261 -12.60 -14.92 -3.04
C HIS A 261 -13.12 -16.14 -3.82
N ARG A 262 -14.33 -16.63 -3.52
CA ARG A 262 -14.95 -17.72 -4.30
C ARG A 262 -15.16 -17.34 -5.76
N TRP A 263 -15.57 -16.09 -6.02
CA TRP A 263 -15.71 -15.57 -7.37
C TRP A 263 -14.36 -15.54 -8.11
N TYR A 264 -13.31 -15.05 -7.45
CA TYR A 264 -11.95 -15.07 -7.99
C TYR A 264 -11.49 -16.49 -8.34
N GLU A 265 -11.66 -17.46 -7.43
CA GLU A 265 -11.30 -18.85 -7.67
C GLU A 265 -12.04 -19.42 -8.88
N LEU A 266 -13.35 -19.18 -9.00
CA LEU A 266 -14.14 -19.62 -10.15
C LEU A 266 -13.63 -19.03 -11.47
N LEU A 267 -13.30 -17.73 -11.47
CA LEU A 267 -12.72 -17.08 -12.64
C LEU A 267 -11.35 -17.69 -12.99
N ASP A 268 -10.47 -17.88 -12.00
CA ASP A 268 -9.12 -18.41 -12.22
C ASP A 268 -9.14 -19.85 -12.76
N THR A 269 -10.06 -20.69 -12.28
CA THR A 269 -10.13 -22.10 -12.70
C THR A 269 -10.89 -22.30 -14.01
N SER A 270 -11.97 -21.54 -14.22
CA SER A 270 -12.98 -21.90 -15.21
C SER A 270 -13.15 -20.87 -16.32
N TRP A 271 -12.76 -19.60 -16.15
CA TRP A 271 -13.02 -18.57 -17.17
C TRP A 271 -12.47 -18.96 -18.55
N ASP A 272 -11.21 -19.38 -18.63
CA ASP A 272 -10.57 -19.67 -19.92
C ASP A 272 -10.97 -21.04 -20.52
N THR A 273 -11.62 -21.91 -19.74
CA THR A 273 -11.89 -23.30 -20.14
C THR A 273 -13.38 -23.62 -20.28
N GLU A 274 -14.25 -22.91 -19.57
CA GLU A 274 -15.69 -23.08 -19.56
C GLU A 274 -16.34 -21.90 -20.27
N ARG A 275 -16.68 -22.08 -21.55
CA ARG A 275 -17.49 -21.13 -22.32
C ARG A 275 -18.84 -21.76 -22.58
N ILE A 276 -19.89 -21.12 -22.09
CA ILE A 276 -21.27 -21.44 -22.50
C ILE A 276 -21.73 -20.45 -23.55
N THR A 277 -22.59 -20.89 -24.45
CA THR A 277 -23.22 -20.02 -25.46
C THR A 277 -24.51 -19.40 -24.94
N VAL A 278 -25.04 -18.42 -25.66
CA VAL A 278 -26.37 -17.87 -25.38
C VAL A 278 -27.45 -18.96 -25.45
N HIS A 279 -27.32 -19.92 -26.38
CA HIS A 279 -28.25 -21.07 -26.48
C HIS A 279 -28.17 -22.00 -25.27
N ASP A 280 -26.98 -22.20 -24.71
CA ASP A 280 -26.80 -23.00 -23.49
C ASP A 280 -27.47 -22.31 -22.29
N LEU A 281 -27.31 -20.98 -22.16
CA LEU A 281 -27.98 -20.18 -21.14
C LEU A 281 -29.52 -20.27 -21.27
N MET A 282 -30.05 -20.17 -22.50
CA MET A 282 -31.48 -20.35 -22.78
C MET A 282 -31.99 -21.75 -22.40
N ALA A 283 -31.14 -22.77 -22.47
CA ALA A 283 -31.49 -24.17 -22.23
C ALA A 283 -31.30 -24.63 -20.78
N LEU A 284 -30.79 -23.78 -19.89
CA LEU A 284 -30.60 -24.14 -18.47
C LEU A 284 -31.90 -24.62 -17.82
N ASP A 285 -31.82 -25.72 -17.08
CA ASP A 285 -32.94 -26.19 -16.26
C ASP A 285 -33.03 -25.36 -14.98
N ILE A 286 -33.87 -24.33 -15.01
CA ILE A 286 -34.07 -23.42 -13.88
C ILE A 286 -35.05 -23.95 -12.83
N GLN A 287 -35.73 -25.08 -13.08
CA GLN A 287 -36.65 -25.68 -12.10
C GLN A 287 -35.91 -26.23 -10.88
N VAL A 288 -34.60 -26.44 -11.00
CA VAL A 288 -33.72 -26.80 -9.88
C VAL A 288 -33.75 -25.76 -8.75
N PHE A 289 -34.16 -24.51 -9.04
CA PHE A 289 -34.24 -23.42 -8.08
C PHE A 289 -35.64 -23.21 -7.47
N ASP A 290 -36.60 -24.10 -7.72
CA ASP A 290 -38.00 -23.94 -7.26
C ASP A 290 -38.20 -24.27 -5.77
N ASP A 291 -37.22 -24.88 -5.09
CA ASP A 291 -37.32 -25.14 -3.64
C ASP A 291 -37.11 -23.85 -2.83
N ALA A 292 -38.21 -23.21 -2.46
CA ALA A 292 -38.24 -21.98 -1.67
C ALA A 292 -37.68 -22.12 -0.24
N ASN A 293 -37.38 -23.34 0.24
CA ASN A 293 -36.65 -23.52 1.51
C ASN A 293 -35.13 -23.48 1.34
N VAL A 294 -34.65 -23.63 0.10
CA VAL A 294 -33.23 -23.63 -0.25
C VAL A 294 -32.86 -22.33 -0.94
N TYR A 295 -33.66 -21.90 -1.93
CA TYR A 295 -33.37 -20.74 -2.75
C TYR A 295 -34.26 -19.55 -2.40
N HIS A 296 -33.66 -18.38 -2.18
CA HIS A 296 -34.42 -17.13 -2.06
C HIS A 296 -35.20 -16.87 -3.37
N PRO A 297 -36.45 -16.35 -3.33
CA PRO A 297 -37.28 -16.15 -4.53
C PRO A 297 -36.65 -15.30 -5.64
N ILE A 298 -35.67 -14.46 -5.28
CA ILE A 298 -34.89 -13.67 -6.25
C ILE A 298 -34.08 -14.56 -7.20
N ILE A 299 -33.57 -15.70 -6.74
CA ILE A 299 -32.68 -16.58 -7.52
C ILE A 299 -33.37 -17.08 -8.79
N PRO A 300 -34.50 -17.82 -8.72
CA PRO A 300 -35.20 -18.25 -9.93
C PRO A 300 -35.72 -17.07 -10.77
N ALA A 301 -36.01 -15.91 -10.16
CA ALA A 301 -36.43 -14.72 -10.91
C ALA A 301 -35.30 -14.14 -11.78
N MET A 302 -34.08 -14.06 -11.25
CA MET A 302 -32.91 -13.58 -12.00
C MET A 302 -32.53 -14.55 -13.12
N TYR A 303 -32.57 -15.87 -12.87
CA TYR A 303 -32.36 -16.89 -13.90
C TYR A 303 -33.39 -16.80 -15.04
N ARG A 304 -34.68 -16.65 -14.71
CA ARG A 304 -35.73 -16.42 -15.72
C ARG A 304 -35.45 -15.16 -16.53
N LYS A 305 -35.10 -14.06 -15.86
CA LYS A 305 -34.78 -12.79 -16.54
C LYS A 305 -33.58 -12.94 -17.48
N ALA A 306 -32.56 -13.71 -17.11
CA ALA A 306 -31.43 -14.03 -17.98
C ALA A 306 -31.86 -14.86 -19.19
N GLN A 307 -32.73 -15.86 -19.02
CA GLN A 307 -33.28 -16.64 -20.13
C GLN A 307 -34.15 -15.80 -21.07
N ASP A 308 -34.96 -14.89 -20.53
CA ASP A 308 -35.80 -13.98 -21.31
C ASP A 308 -34.94 -13.06 -22.18
N VAL A 309 -33.87 -12.48 -21.63
CA VAL A 309 -32.90 -11.65 -22.37
C VAL A 309 -32.15 -12.49 -23.41
N ALA A 310 -31.67 -13.68 -23.03
CA ALA A 310 -30.97 -14.58 -23.94
C ALA A 310 -31.85 -15.00 -25.13
N ALA A 311 -33.17 -15.12 -24.94
CA ALA A 311 -34.12 -15.44 -26.00
C ALA A 311 -34.30 -14.32 -27.04
N GLU A 312 -33.82 -13.09 -26.77
CA GLU A 312 -33.77 -12.00 -27.75
C GLU A 312 -32.58 -12.11 -28.72
N TYR A 313 -31.69 -13.10 -28.52
CA TYR A 313 -30.56 -13.38 -29.41
C TYR A 313 -31.02 -14.06 -30.70
N ASP A 314 -30.94 -13.33 -31.81
CA ASP A 314 -31.25 -13.83 -33.15
C ASP A 314 -30.01 -13.77 -34.05
N GLU A 315 -29.49 -14.94 -34.42
CA GLU A 315 -28.33 -15.06 -35.32
C GLU A 315 -28.61 -14.53 -36.75
N SER A 316 -29.88 -14.40 -37.13
CA SER A 316 -30.28 -13.84 -38.43
C SER A 316 -30.23 -12.30 -38.46
N GLU A 317 -30.19 -11.64 -37.31
CA GLU A 317 -30.02 -10.20 -37.23
C GLU A 317 -28.56 -9.78 -37.48
N ASP A 318 -28.38 -8.49 -37.80
CA ASP A 318 -27.04 -7.90 -37.86
C ASP A 318 -26.40 -7.88 -36.46
N ALA A 319 -25.08 -8.08 -36.43
CA ALA A 319 -24.34 -8.25 -35.18
C ALA A 319 -24.52 -7.10 -34.18
N HIS A 320 -24.71 -5.87 -34.66
CA HIS A 320 -24.95 -4.75 -33.76
C HIS A 320 -26.28 -4.83 -33.02
N TYR A 321 -27.33 -5.27 -33.70
CA TYR A 321 -28.65 -5.42 -33.06
C TYR A 321 -28.69 -6.64 -32.15
N ARG A 322 -28.12 -7.78 -32.59
CA ARG A 322 -28.10 -9.00 -31.76
C ARG A 322 -27.41 -8.77 -30.41
N ILE A 323 -26.25 -8.08 -30.40
CA ILE A 323 -25.48 -7.82 -29.18
C ILE A 323 -26.18 -6.79 -28.29
N ARG A 324 -26.80 -5.78 -28.90
CA ARG A 324 -27.58 -4.79 -28.15
C ARG A 324 -28.77 -5.44 -27.44
N ASN A 325 -29.46 -6.39 -28.06
CA ASN A 325 -30.63 -7.03 -27.45
C ASN A 325 -30.25 -7.84 -26.20
N ILE A 326 -29.04 -8.41 -26.18
CA ILE A 326 -28.55 -9.20 -25.04
C ILE A 326 -27.63 -8.43 -24.08
N SER A 327 -27.46 -7.11 -24.24
CA SER A 327 -26.54 -6.35 -23.36
C SER A 327 -26.96 -6.39 -21.88
N ASP A 328 -28.25 -6.61 -21.63
CA ASP A 328 -28.80 -6.79 -20.29
C ASP A 328 -28.25 -8.04 -19.57
N LEU A 329 -27.62 -9.00 -20.25
CA LEU A 329 -26.91 -10.10 -19.59
C LEU A 329 -25.77 -9.57 -18.70
N LYS A 330 -25.05 -8.53 -19.14
CA LYS A 330 -24.05 -7.85 -18.30
C LYS A 330 -24.74 -7.20 -17.10
N THR A 331 -25.82 -6.46 -17.31
CA THR A 331 -26.61 -5.83 -16.23
C THR A 331 -27.06 -6.85 -15.19
N ILE A 332 -27.57 -8.01 -15.61
CA ILE A 332 -28.00 -9.08 -14.72
C ILE A 332 -26.82 -9.63 -13.92
N ALA A 333 -25.65 -9.80 -14.55
CA ALA A 333 -24.43 -10.21 -13.86
C ALA A 333 -24.02 -9.18 -12.79
N GLN A 334 -24.05 -7.88 -13.09
CA GLN A 334 -23.75 -6.82 -12.11
C GLN A 334 -24.75 -6.83 -10.94
N ASN A 335 -26.03 -7.01 -11.25
CA ASN A 335 -27.09 -7.09 -10.25
C ASN A 335 -26.91 -8.27 -9.29
N THR A 336 -26.24 -9.36 -9.68
CA THR A 336 -25.96 -10.47 -8.74
C THR A 336 -25.12 -10.01 -7.56
N PHE A 337 -24.12 -9.14 -7.78
CA PHE A 337 -23.31 -8.56 -6.69
C PHE A 337 -24.14 -7.64 -5.81
N ALA A 338 -24.99 -6.79 -6.40
CA ALA A 338 -25.85 -5.91 -5.61
C ALA A 338 -26.88 -6.69 -4.78
N ILE A 339 -27.51 -7.72 -5.35
CA ILE A 339 -28.45 -8.61 -4.64
C ILE A 339 -27.73 -9.38 -3.52
N GLU A 340 -26.54 -9.89 -3.78
CA GLU A 340 -25.69 -10.52 -2.76
C GLU A 340 -25.39 -9.57 -1.60
N LYS A 341 -25.02 -8.32 -1.91
CA LYS A 341 -24.74 -7.26 -0.94
C LYS A 341 -25.97 -6.80 -0.17
N MET A 342 -27.16 -6.79 -0.77
CA MET A 342 -28.39 -6.36 -0.09
C MET A 342 -29.01 -7.47 0.76
N LEU A 343 -28.99 -8.70 0.27
CA LEU A 343 -29.73 -9.83 0.84
C LEU A 343 -28.86 -10.83 1.60
N LEU A 344 -27.58 -10.52 1.87
CA LEU A 344 -26.64 -11.45 2.51
C LEU A 344 -27.18 -12.19 3.76
N PRO A 345 -28.01 -11.59 4.64
CA PRO A 345 -28.61 -12.31 5.77
C PRO A 345 -29.74 -13.27 5.40
N GLU A 346 -30.38 -13.08 4.24
CA GLU A 346 -31.49 -13.90 3.72
C GLU A 346 -31.02 -15.04 2.79
N LEU A 347 -29.82 -14.93 2.23
CA LEU A 347 -29.30 -15.90 1.26
C LEU A 347 -28.62 -17.09 1.96
N THR A 348 -29.03 -18.29 1.57
CA THR A 348 -28.34 -19.55 1.89
C THR A 348 -27.04 -19.67 1.09
N ASP A 349 -26.13 -20.55 1.52
CA ASP A 349 -24.92 -20.84 0.74
C ASP A 349 -25.26 -21.37 -0.66
N GLU A 350 -26.32 -22.17 -0.80
CA GLU A 350 -26.80 -22.62 -2.10
C GLU A 350 -27.31 -21.47 -2.98
N SER A 351 -27.95 -20.45 -2.38
CA SER A 351 -28.38 -19.25 -3.11
C SER A 351 -27.20 -18.41 -3.58
N LEU A 352 -26.18 -18.25 -2.73
CA LEU A 352 -24.95 -17.52 -3.06
C LEU A 352 -24.19 -18.23 -4.20
N GLU A 353 -24.12 -19.55 -4.15
CA GLU A 353 -23.52 -20.35 -5.22
C GLU A 353 -24.32 -20.26 -6.53
N ALA A 354 -25.65 -20.23 -6.45
CA ALA A 354 -26.49 -19.99 -7.63
C ALA A 354 -26.26 -18.59 -8.23
N LEU A 355 -26.03 -17.54 -7.42
CA LEU A 355 -25.66 -16.22 -7.94
C LEU A 355 -24.28 -16.25 -8.63
N ASN A 356 -23.30 -16.98 -8.09
CA ASN A 356 -21.99 -17.17 -8.74
C ASN A 356 -22.11 -17.87 -10.09
N HIS A 357 -22.89 -18.95 -10.18
CA HIS A 357 -23.13 -19.61 -11.46
C HIS A 357 -23.88 -18.72 -12.44
N LEU A 358 -24.91 -18.00 -11.99
CA LEU A 358 -25.68 -17.12 -12.86
C LEU A 358 -24.80 -16.03 -13.48
N ARG A 359 -23.99 -15.36 -12.66
CA ARG A 359 -23.13 -14.28 -13.16
C ARG A 359 -22.05 -14.80 -14.11
N PHE A 360 -21.45 -15.95 -13.80
CA PHE A 360 -20.53 -16.63 -14.71
C PHE A 360 -21.19 -16.94 -16.06
N TYR A 361 -22.38 -17.55 -16.04
CA TYR A 361 -23.11 -17.93 -17.25
C TYR A 361 -23.53 -16.72 -18.09
N CYS A 362 -24.03 -15.66 -17.46
CA CYS A 362 -24.39 -14.43 -18.19
C CYS A 362 -23.16 -13.82 -18.88
N LEU A 363 -22.03 -13.72 -18.17
CA LEU A 363 -20.80 -13.13 -18.70
C LEU A 363 -20.18 -14.01 -19.79
N ALA A 364 -20.15 -15.34 -19.61
CA ALA A 364 -19.60 -16.26 -20.60
C ALA A 364 -20.44 -16.29 -21.89
N ALA A 365 -21.78 -16.31 -21.77
CA ALA A 365 -22.67 -16.26 -22.93
C ALA A 365 -22.54 -14.93 -23.68
N TYR A 366 -22.44 -13.81 -22.94
CA TYR A 366 -22.23 -12.48 -23.52
C TYR A 366 -20.87 -12.37 -24.21
N TYR A 367 -19.81 -12.89 -23.58
CA TYR A 367 -18.46 -12.97 -24.15
C TYR A 367 -18.47 -13.69 -25.49
N GLU A 368 -19.07 -14.90 -25.56
CA GLU A 368 -19.04 -15.69 -26.78
C GLU A 368 -19.84 -15.05 -27.92
N ALA A 369 -20.97 -14.41 -27.60
CA ALA A 369 -21.73 -13.63 -28.57
C ALA A 369 -20.90 -12.46 -29.14
N ILE A 370 -20.21 -11.72 -28.27
CA ILE A 370 -19.34 -10.61 -28.70
C ILE A 370 -18.15 -11.11 -29.51
N ASN A 371 -17.51 -12.20 -29.09
CA ASN A 371 -16.41 -12.84 -29.79
C ASN A 371 -16.81 -13.25 -31.21
N GLN A 372 -18.02 -13.81 -31.37
CA GLN A 372 -18.58 -14.09 -32.68
C GLN A 372 -18.81 -12.79 -33.50
N ALA A 373 -19.43 -11.78 -32.90
CA ALA A 373 -19.69 -10.50 -33.55
C ALA A 373 -18.40 -9.76 -33.97
N GLU A 374 -17.36 -9.82 -33.16
CA GLU A 374 -16.02 -9.29 -33.44
C GLU A 374 -15.43 -9.98 -34.68
N LYS A 375 -15.41 -11.32 -34.70
CA LYS A 375 -14.89 -12.10 -35.84
C LYS A 375 -15.65 -11.83 -37.14
N GLU A 376 -16.95 -11.59 -37.04
CA GLU A 376 -17.82 -11.32 -38.19
C GLU A 376 -17.65 -9.91 -38.75
N THR A 377 -17.47 -8.91 -37.88
CA THR A 377 -17.54 -7.48 -38.26
C THR A 377 -16.19 -6.75 -38.23
N GLY A 378 -15.23 -7.23 -37.44
CA GLY A 378 -14.00 -6.52 -37.10
C GLY A 378 -14.23 -5.20 -36.36
N PHE A 379 -15.38 -5.03 -35.71
CA PHE A 379 -15.72 -3.77 -35.05
C PHE A 379 -14.93 -3.61 -33.74
N LEU A 380 -14.07 -2.59 -33.70
CA LEU A 380 -13.11 -2.35 -32.62
C LEU A 380 -13.73 -2.35 -31.21
N SER A 381 -14.93 -1.79 -31.04
CA SER A 381 -15.58 -1.73 -29.73
C SER A 381 -15.91 -3.11 -29.16
N TYR A 382 -16.10 -4.14 -30.00
CA TYR A 382 -16.25 -5.52 -29.50
C TYR A 382 -14.95 -6.06 -28.93
N GLY A 383 -13.81 -5.75 -29.56
CA GLY A 383 -12.49 -6.07 -29.01
C GLY A 383 -12.29 -5.48 -27.61
N PHE A 384 -12.61 -4.19 -27.43
CA PHE A 384 -12.49 -3.54 -26.10
C PHE A 384 -13.39 -4.14 -25.03
N ILE A 385 -14.58 -4.63 -25.40
CA ILE A 385 -15.45 -5.33 -24.45
C ILE A 385 -14.84 -6.70 -24.07
N LEU A 386 -14.31 -7.45 -25.03
CA LEU A 386 -13.64 -8.73 -24.76
C LEU A 386 -12.43 -8.54 -23.85
N GLU A 387 -11.58 -7.55 -24.14
CA GLU A 387 -10.43 -7.19 -23.31
C GLU A 387 -10.86 -6.85 -21.87
N SER A 388 -11.95 -6.10 -21.71
CA SER A 388 -12.50 -5.79 -20.38
C SER A 388 -12.99 -7.04 -19.66
N LEU A 389 -13.64 -7.97 -20.35
CA LEU A 389 -14.14 -9.20 -19.76
C LEU A 389 -12.98 -10.15 -19.36
N ASP A 390 -11.94 -10.23 -20.18
CA ASP A 390 -10.72 -10.99 -19.84
C ASP A 390 -9.94 -10.35 -18.69
N GLY A 391 -10.13 -9.03 -18.47
CA GLY A 391 -9.57 -8.27 -17.37
C GLY A 391 -10.24 -8.49 -15.99
N MET A 392 -11.45 -9.04 -15.94
CA MET A 392 -12.28 -9.03 -14.72
C MET A 392 -11.62 -9.71 -13.51
N LYS A 393 -10.87 -10.81 -13.71
CA LYS A 393 -10.22 -11.50 -12.58
C LYS A 393 -9.19 -10.62 -11.86
N TYR A 394 -8.66 -9.61 -12.53
CA TYR A 394 -7.66 -8.69 -11.98
C TYR A 394 -8.31 -7.52 -11.27
N ASP A 395 -9.44 -7.04 -11.79
CA ASP A 395 -10.31 -6.10 -11.10
C ASP A 395 -10.77 -6.68 -9.75
N VAL A 396 -11.13 -7.97 -9.71
CA VAL A 396 -11.49 -8.68 -8.47
C VAL A 396 -10.29 -8.84 -7.54
N ALA A 397 -9.10 -9.11 -8.07
CA ALA A 397 -7.89 -9.19 -7.26
C ALA A 397 -7.55 -7.83 -6.61
N GLU A 398 -7.80 -6.73 -7.31
CA GLU A 398 -7.61 -5.37 -6.78
C GLU A 398 -8.58 -5.03 -5.64
N LEU A 399 -9.81 -5.57 -5.66
CA LEU A 399 -10.75 -5.39 -4.53
C LEU A 399 -10.22 -5.94 -3.20
N PHE A 400 -9.23 -6.82 -3.25
CA PHE A 400 -8.63 -7.36 -2.05
C PHE A 400 -7.56 -6.46 -1.43
N THR A 401 -7.05 -5.48 -2.17
CA THR A 401 -5.98 -4.59 -1.72
C THR A 401 -6.52 -3.27 -1.16
N VAL A 402 -7.81 -2.99 -1.35
CA VAL A 402 -8.48 -1.83 -0.77
C VAL A 402 -8.83 -2.06 0.70
N ASP A 403 -8.68 -1.03 1.52
CA ASP A 403 -9.19 -1.02 2.89
C ASP A 403 -10.72 -1.09 2.92
N ASP A 404 -11.25 -1.29 4.13
CA ASP A 404 -12.68 -1.47 4.36
C ASP A 404 -13.51 -0.23 4.03
N ALA A 405 -12.97 0.99 4.20
CA ALA A 405 -13.70 2.22 3.89
C ALA A 405 -13.87 2.39 2.38
N ARG A 406 -12.79 2.16 1.62
CA ARG A 406 -12.81 2.12 0.16
C ARG A 406 -13.69 0.97 -0.36
N TYR A 407 -13.64 -0.20 0.27
CA TYR A 407 -14.47 -1.34 -0.10
C TYR A 407 -15.97 -1.09 0.14
N ASP A 408 -16.35 -0.46 1.25
CA ASP A 408 -17.72 -0.01 1.53
C ASP A 408 -18.25 0.89 0.40
N LEU A 409 -17.48 1.88 -0.05
CA LEU A 409 -17.90 2.75 -1.15
C LEU A 409 -18.22 1.96 -2.42
N LEU A 410 -17.37 1.02 -2.79
CA LEU A 410 -17.56 0.20 -4.00
C LEU A 410 -18.83 -0.65 -3.90
N ASN A 411 -19.11 -1.18 -2.71
CA ASN A 411 -20.34 -1.91 -2.43
C ASN A 411 -21.57 -1.00 -2.54
N ARG A 412 -21.51 0.23 -2.03
CA ARG A 412 -22.60 1.20 -2.12
C ARG A 412 -22.87 1.64 -3.56
N ILE A 413 -21.84 1.87 -4.35
CA ILE A 413 -21.98 2.15 -5.79
C ILE A 413 -22.73 0.98 -6.46
N SER A 414 -22.36 -0.26 -6.14
CA SER A 414 -23.03 -1.44 -6.69
C SER A 414 -24.52 -1.46 -6.34
N ILE A 415 -24.86 -1.19 -5.07
CA ILE A 415 -26.25 -1.18 -4.60
C ILE A 415 -27.05 -0.06 -5.28
N VAL A 416 -26.53 1.17 -5.27
CA VAL A 416 -27.30 2.34 -5.74
C VAL A 416 -27.32 2.43 -7.26
N ALA A 417 -26.17 2.31 -7.92
CA ALA A 417 -26.06 2.51 -9.37
C ALA A 417 -26.27 1.24 -10.18
N GLY A 418 -26.22 0.05 -9.57
CA GLY A 418 -26.21 -1.22 -10.30
C GLY A 418 -24.91 -1.49 -11.07
N GLU A 419 -23.84 -0.75 -10.74
CA GLU A 419 -22.51 -0.88 -11.36
C GLU A 419 -21.54 -1.54 -10.38
N SER A 420 -21.01 -2.71 -10.75
CA SER A 420 -20.19 -3.54 -9.85
C SER A 420 -18.70 -3.39 -10.16
N ALA A 421 -17.91 -3.08 -9.13
CA ALA A 421 -16.45 -3.02 -9.21
C ALA A 421 -15.85 -4.36 -9.67
N GLU A 422 -16.50 -5.47 -9.31
CA GLU A 422 -16.12 -6.84 -9.64
C GLU A 422 -16.13 -7.16 -11.15
N ILE A 423 -16.78 -6.32 -11.96
CA ILE A 423 -16.86 -6.46 -13.42
C ILE A 423 -16.23 -5.26 -14.14
N ASN A 424 -16.38 -4.06 -13.58
CA ASN A 424 -16.01 -2.81 -14.26
C ASN A 424 -14.64 -2.26 -13.85
N GLY A 425 -13.99 -2.86 -12.85
CA GLY A 425 -12.82 -2.27 -12.20
C GLY A 425 -13.14 -0.93 -11.54
N PHE A 426 -12.15 -0.36 -10.86
CA PHE A 426 -12.31 0.89 -10.13
C PHE A 426 -10.99 1.67 -10.03
N GLY A 427 -11.04 2.86 -9.46
CA GLY A 427 -9.84 3.64 -9.13
C GLY A 427 -10.16 4.82 -8.21
N PHE A 428 -9.22 5.15 -7.32
CA PHE A 428 -9.33 6.24 -6.34
C PHE A 428 -8.39 7.41 -6.65
N LYS A 429 -8.19 7.72 -7.94
CA LYS A 429 -7.14 8.65 -8.41
C LYS A 429 -7.51 10.12 -8.15
N TYR A 430 -7.19 10.63 -6.95
CA TYR A 430 -7.44 12.02 -6.55
C TYR A 430 -6.62 13.05 -7.34
N TRP A 431 -5.35 12.78 -7.63
CA TRP A 431 -4.42 13.74 -8.26
C TRP A 431 -4.70 14.03 -9.74
N LYS A 432 -5.32 13.09 -10.49
CA LYS A 432 -5.64 13.31 -11.91
C LYS A 432 -6.86 14.23 -12.12
N MET A 433 -7.61 14.59 -11.07
CA MET A 433 -8.71 15.55 -11.16
C MET A 433 -8.24 16.99 -11.44
N GLU A 434 -6.95 17.30 -11.33
CA GLU A 434 -6.43 18.60 -11.77
C GLU A 434 -6.64 18.82 -13.28
N TYR A 435 -6.63 17.74 -14.07
CA TYR A 435 -6.94 17.76 -15.50
C TYR A 435 -8.45 17.74 -15.79
N PHE A 436 -9.26 17.26 -14.86
CA PHE A 436 -10.71 17.08 -14.99
C PHE A 436 -11.42 17.84 -13.87
N GLN A 437 -11.96 19.02 -14.18
CA GLN A 437 -12.58 19.93 -13.21
C GLN A 437 -13.40 19.21 -12.12
N ASN A 438 -12.94 19.29 -10.86
CA ASN A 438 -13.67 18.82 -9.69
C ASN A 438 -14.74 19.87 -9.32
N PRO A 439 -16.04 19.53 -9.39
CA PRO A 439 -17.11 20.49 -9.11
C PRO A 439 -17.31 20.78 -7.61
N TYR A 440 -16.64 20.05 -6.72
CA TYR A 440 -16.76 20.20 -5.26
C TYR A 440 -15.49 20.78 -4.63
N PRO A 441 -15.62 21.42 -3.45
CA PRO A 441 -14.46 21.82 -2.66
C PRO A 441 -13.60 20.60 -2.28
N GLU A 442 -12.29 20.82 -2.24
CA GLU A 442 -11.32 19.81 -1.84
C GLU A 442 -11.66 19.22 -0.45
N GLY A 443 -11.49 17.91 -0.31
CA GLY A 443 -11.77 17.18 0.94
C GLY A 443 -13.23 16.90 1.25
N THR A 444 -14.20 17.39 0.46
CA THR A 444 -15.64 17.20 0.77
C THR A 444 -16.26 15.91 0.24
N HIS A 445 -15.69 15.33 -0.82
CA HIS A 445 -16.20 14.13 -1.47
C HIS A 445 -15.09 13.10 -1.66
N HIS A 446 -15.43 11.83 -1.54
CA HIS A 446 -14.64 10.75 -2.11
C HIS A 446 -14.92 10.67 -3.62
N ILE A 447 -13.89 10.33 -4.40
CA ILE A 447 -13.97 10.24 -5.85
C ILE A 447 -13.59 8.83 -6.26
N VAL A 448 -14.51 8.15 -6.93
CA VAL A 448 -14.30 6.78 -7.45
C VAL A 448 -14.53 6.79 -8.96
N SER A 449 -13.55 6.32 -9.72
CA SER A 449 -13.71 6.07 -11.15
C SER A 449 -14.05 4.62 -11.41
N MET A 450 -14.92 4.32 -12.37
CA MET A 450 -15.22 2.96 -12.84
C MET A 450 -15.43 2.93 -14.35
N ARG A 451 -15.17 1.79 -15.00
CA ARG A 451 -15.46 1.60 -16.42
C ARG A 451 -16.95 1.29 -16.63
N THR A 452 -17.77 2.31 -16.84
CA THR A 452 -19.23 2.13 -17.04
C THR A 452 -19.60 1.76 -18.48
N SER A 453 -18.69 1.93 -19.45
CA SER A 453 -18.92 1.48 -20.82
C SER A 453 -17.63 1.00 -21.49
N ALA A 454 -17.38 -0.32 -21.43
CA ALA A 454 -16.17 -0.94 -21.97
C ALA A 454 -16.04 -0.85 -23.50
N GLY A 455 -17.13 -0.64 -24.23
CA GLY A 455 -17.11 -0.47 -25.70
C GLY A 455 -16.85 0.97 -26.17
N ALA A 456 -16.75 1.93 -25.25
CA ALA A 456 -16.48 3.32 -25.60
C ALA A 456 -15.07 3.48 -26.16
N GLN A 457 -14.94 4.28 -27.24
CA GLN A 457 -13.65 4.57 -27.88
C GLN A 457 -13.03 5.89 -27.38
N ASP A 458 -13.66 6.53 -26.41
CA ASP A 458 -13.25 7.79 -25.81
C ASP A 458 -13.36 7.72 -24.29
N ILE A 459 -12.92 8.80 -23.62
CA ILE A 459 -12.92 8.89 -22.16
C ILE A 459 -14.32 8.85 -21.53
N SER A 460 -15.41 8.93 -22.34
CA SER A 460 -16.77 8.88 -21.80
C SER A 460 -17.19 7.50 -21.29
N GLY A 461 -16.40 6.46 -21.59
CA GLY A 461 -16.58 5.12 -21.04
C GLY A 461 -16.19 4.96 -19.56
N VAL A 462 -15.62 6.00 -18.96
CA VAL A 462 -15.29 6.05 -17.54
C VAL A 462 -16.30 6.93 -16.82
N GLY A 463 -16.97 6.33 -15.84
CA GLY A 463 -17.84 7.00 -14.89
C GLY A 463 -17.07 7.46 -13.66
N ILE A 464 -17.47 8.60 -13.11
CA ILE A 464 -16.93 9.21 -11.91
C ILE A 464 -18.07 9.36 -10.90
N PHE A 465 -17.90 8.71 -9.75
CA PHE A 465 -18.79 8.79 -8.61
C PHE A 465 -18.20 9.74 -7.58
N PHE A 466 -18.97 10.77 -7.24
CA PHE A 466 -18.68 11.70 -6.17
C PHE A 466 -19.55 11.33 -4.98
N ILE A 467 -18.92 11.03 -3.85
CA ILE A 467 -19.61 10.53 -2.66
C ILE A 467 -19.34 11.48 -1.52
N ASP A 468 -20.39 12.14 -1.00
CA ASP A 468 -20.25 13.06 0.12
C ASP A 468 -19.70 12.31 1.34
N LYS A 469 -18.60 12.82 1.92
CA LYS A 469 -17.88 12.14 3.02
C LYS A 469 -18.72 11.98 4.29
N HIS A 470 -19.75 12.81 4.48
CA HIS A 470 -20.54 12.84 5.70
C HIS A 470 -21.88 12.12 5.54
N THR A 471 -22.52 12.22 4.38
CA THR A 471 -23.86 11.66 4.15
C THR A 471 -23.83 10.37 3.35
N GLY A 472 -22.76 10.12 2.57
CA GLY A 472 -22.70 9.02 1.62
C GLY A 472 -23.59 9.23 0.38
N GLU A 473 -24.18 10.42 0.22
CA GLU A 473 -24.97 10.76 -0.98
C GLU A 473 -24.05 10.76 -2.22
N MET A 474 -24.54 10.13 -3.29
CA MET A 474 -23.74 9.90 -4.48
C MET A 474 -24.25 10.70 -5.69
N GLN A 475 -23.30 11.26 -6.43
CA GLN A 475 -23.55 11.84 -7.74
C GLN A 475 -22.61 11.23 -8.78
N PHE A 476 -23.06 11.23 -10.02
CA PHE A 476 -22.37 10.61 -11.14
C PHE A 476 -22.09 11.61 -12.26
N ALA A 477 -20.89 11.54 -12.83
CA ALA A 477 -20.54 12.17 -14.09
C ALA A 477 -19.77 11.19 -14.97
N THR A 478 -19.78 11.42 -16.28
CA THR A 478 -18.76 10.80 -17.13
C THR A 478 -17.47 11.61 -17.04
N LEU A 479 -16.31 10.97 -17.18
CA LEU A 479 -15.01 11.63 -17.09
C LEU A 479 -14.87 12.81 -18.08
N GLY A 480 -15.51 12.75 -19.25
CA GLY A 480 -15.57 13.85 -20.21
C GLY A 480 -16.45 15.05 -19.81
N ASN A 481 -17.17 14.98 -18.69
CA ASN A 481 -18.12 16.00 -18.25
C ASN A 481 -18.28 16.08 -16.71
N THR A 482 -17.16 16.05 -15.97
CA THR A 482 -17.13 16.10 -14.49
C THR A 482 -17.75 17.37 -13.88
N ASN A 483 -17.90 18.45 -14.65
CA ASN A 483 -18.49 19.71 -14.23
C ASN A 483 -19.98 19.72 -13.94
N ASN A 484 -20.69 18.68 -14.37
CA ASN A 484 -22.14 18.61 -14.22
C ASN A 484 -22.52 17.23 -13.66
N PRO A 485 -22.09 16.92 -12.42
CA PRO A 485 -22.49 15.69 -11.76
C PRO A 485 -24.01 15.69 -11.59
N LYS A 486 -24.60 14.50 -11.71
CA LYS A 486 -26.03 14.28 -11.61
C LYS A 486 -26.31 13.36 -10.44
N GLU A 487 -27.45 13.58 -9.78
CA GLU A 487 -28.00 12.59 -8.87
C GLU A 487 -28.16 11.24 -9.58
N ILE A 488 -27.81 10.17 -8.89
CA ILE A 488 -27.98 8.81 -9.37
C ILE A 488 -29.43 8.41 -9.13
N ASP A 489 -30.13 7.99 -10.19
CA ASP A 489 -31.43 7.34 -10.04
C ASP A 489 -31.18 5.89 -9.58
N PRO A 490 -31.59 5.50 -8.35
CA PRO A 490 -31.25 4.18 -7.83
C PRO A 490 -31.83 3.06 -8.70
N PHE A 491 -31.06 1.99 -8.92
CA PHE A 491 -31.54 0.84 -9.68
C PHE A 491 -32.71 0.16 -8.94
N ASP A 492 -33.88 0.07 -9.59
CA ASP A 492 -35.07 -0.56 -9.00
C ASP A 492 -35.06 -2.09 -9.23
N TYR A 493 -34.34 -2.81 -8.36
CA TYR A 493 -34.25 -4.28 -8.41
C TYR A 493 -35.61 -4.95 -8.29
N GLN A 494 -36.51 -4.39 -7.47
CA GLN A 494 -37.84 -4.94 -7.27
C GLN A 494 -38.68 -4.84 -8.54
N ALA A 495 -38.68 -3.69 -9.22
CA ALA A 495 -39.37 -3.55 -10.50
C ALA A 495 -38.73 -4.40 -11.60
N TYR A 496 -37.40 -4.51 -11.62
CA TYR A 496 -36.68 -5.24 -12.66
C TYR A 496 -36.91 -6.76 -12.57
N TYR A 497 -36.91 -7.32 -11.35
CA TYR A 497 -37.06 -8.77 -11.14
C TYR A 497 -38.46 -9.22 -10.68
N GLN A 498 -39.36 -8.28 -10.37
CA GLN A 498 -40.72 -8.54 -9.89
C GLN A 498 -40.75 -9.39 -8.60
N VAL A 499 -39.77 -9.16 -7.72
CA VAL A 499 -39.63 -9.80 -6.41
C VAL A 499 -39.35 -8.69 -5.41
N ASP A 500 -39.97 -8.76 -4.22
CA ASP A 500 -39.66 -7.81 -3.15
C ASP A 500 -38.20 -7.99 -2.70
N VAL A 501 -37.44 -6.89 -2.68
CA VAL A 501 -36.02 -6.87 -2.27
C VAL A 501 -35.87 -5.89 -1.12
N THR A 502 -35.38 -6.37 0.02
CA THR A 502 -35.07 -5.53 1.18
C THR A 502 -33.58 -5.30 1.26
N ASN A 503 -33.13 -4.06 1.32
CA ASN A 503 -31.71 -3.78 1.52
C ASN A 503 -31.34 -3.93 3.01
N HIS A 504 -30.58 -4.96 3.34
CA HIS A 504 -29.99 -5.19 4.67
C HIS A 504 -28.52 -4.78 4.75
N TYR A 505 -27.98 -4.11 3.73
CA TYR A 505 -26.63 -3.59 3.81
C TYR A 505 -26.55 -2.52 4.91
N PRO A 506 -25.50 -2.54 5.76
CA PRO A 506 -25.38 -1.60 6.87
C PRO A 506 -25.46 -0.13 6.42
N ALA A 507 -25.99 0.70 7.32
CA ALA A 507 -26.09 2.14 7.09
C ALA A 507 -24.70 2.76 6.84
N PHE A 508 -24.66 3.88 6.12
CA PHE A 508 -23.39 4.58 5.88
C PHE A 508 -22.81 5.09 7.19
N GLU A 509 -21.55 4.75 7.44
CA GLU A 509 -20.77 5.23 8.57
C GLU A 509 -19.65 6.11 8.00
N PRO A 510 -19.65 7.44 8.28
CA PRO A 510 -18.64 8.33 7.74
C PRO A 510 -17.29 8.01 8.37
N VAL A 511 -16.34 7.61 7.52
CA VAL A 511 -14.99 7.22 7.91
C VAL A 511 -13.99 7.96 7.02
N GLU A 512 -12.97 8.54 7.64
CA GLU A 512 -11.85 9.08 6.86
C GLU A 512 -11.05 7.92 6.28
N PHE A 513 -10.58 8.09 5.05
CA PHE A 513 -9.75 7.08 4.43
C PHE A 513 -8.39 7.10 5.08
N PRO A 514 -7.97 6.00 5.72
CA PRO A 514 -6.56 5.89 6.05
C PRO A 514 -5.78 5.99 4.75
N GLU A 515 -4.64 6.67 4.79
CA GLU A 515 -3.61 6.44 3.80
C GLU A 515 -3.30 4.94 3.84
N LEU A 516 -3.39 4.27 2.69
CA LEU A 516 -3.01 2.86 2.64
C LEU A 516 -1.50 2.83 2.90
N PRO A 517 -1.02 2.16 3.97
CA PRO A 517 0.41 2.04 4.16
C PRO A 517 0.96 1.25 2.97
N ALA A 518 1.93 1.82 2.26
CA ALA A 518 2.58 1.12 1.17
C ALA A 518 3.18 -0.19 1.72
N PRO A 519 2.72 -1.37 1.28
CA PRO A 519 3.04 -2.65 1.94
C PRO A 519 4.55 -2.87 1.87
N SER A 520 5.27 -2.92 2.99
CA SER A 520 6.72 -3.11 2.95
C SER A 520 7.03 -4.53 2.46
N PHE A 521 7.72 -4.66 1.32
CA PHE A 521 8.16 -5.96 0.83
C PHE A 521 9.35 -6.44 1.65
N ASP A 522 9.09 -7.30 2.63
CA ASP A 522 10.13 -8.01 3.37
C ASP A 522 10.78 -9.13 2.53
N ALA A 523 11.78 -9.81 3.10
CA ALA A 523 12.46 -10.91 2.41
C ALA A 523 11.52 -12.04 1.96
N LYS A 524 10.44 -12.27 2.71
CA LYS A 524 9.43 -13.30 2.40
C LYS A 524 8.53 -12.87 1.25
N ALA A 525 8.12 -11.61 1.21
CA ALA A 525 7.41 -10.99 0.10
C ALA A 525 8.24 -11.05 -1.18
N HIS A 526 9.54 -10.75 -1.10
CA HIS A 526 10.48 -10.88 -2.20
C HIS A 526 10.64 -12.32 -2.68
N GLU A 527 10.73 -13.31 -1.78
CA GLU A 527 10.77 -14.73 -2.16
C GLU A 527 9.48 -15.15 -2.89
N ARG A 528 8.31 -14.78 -2.34
CA ARG A 528 7.01 -15.08 -2.98
C ARG A 528 6.88 -14.41 -4.35
N LEU A 529 7.28 -13.14 -4.47
CA LEU A 529 7.30 -12.44 -5.75
C LEU A 529 8.25 -13.09 -6.75
N GLY A 530 9.44 -13.54 -6.30
CA GLY A 530 10.37 -14.30 -7.13
C GLY A 530 9.76 -15.59 -7.68
N ASN A 531 9.01 -16.32 -6.85
CA ASN A 531 8.28 -17.51 -7.28
C ASN A 531 7.16 -17.19 -8.29
N ILE A 532 6.42 -16.09 -8.07
CA ILE A 532 5.42 -15.58 -9.01
C ILE A 532 6.08 -15.29 -10.36
N MET A 533 7.19 -14.55 -10.36
CA MET A 533 7.90 -14.18 -11.59
C MET A 533 8.47 -15.37 -12.34
N GLN A 534 8.98 -16.37 -11.64
CA GLN A 534 9.46 -17.60 -12.27
C GLN A 534 8.31 -18.39 -12.91
N SER A 535 7.19 -18.55 -12.19
CA SER A 535 6.02 -19.29 -12.69
C SER A 535 5.35 -18.57 -13.86
N TRP A 536 5.15 -17.27 -13.73
CA TRP A 536 4.54 -16.43 -14.77
C TRP A 536 5.43 -16.36 -16.01
N GLY A 537 6.74 -16.11 -15.85
CA GLY A 537 7.70 -16.14 -16.95
C GLY A 537 7.68 -17.46 -17.71
N SER A 538 7.64 -18.59 -16.99
CA SER A 538 7.52 -19.92 -17.61
C SER A 538 6.26 -20.06 -18.48
N THR A 539 5.14 -19.46 -18.06
CA THR A 539 3.88 -19.44 -18.83
C THR A 539 4.01 -18.62 -20.10
N MET A 540 4.77 -17.53 -20.05
CA MET A 540 5.06 -16.65 -21.19
C MET A 540 6.22 -17.12 -22.07
N ASN A 541 6.87 -18.25 -21.73
CA ASN A 541 8.12 -18.70 -22.34
C ASN A 541 9.22 -17.60 -22.32
N GLN A 542 9.31 -16.93 -21.17
CA GLN A 542 10.24 -15.84 -20.84
C GLN A 542 10.97 -16.14 -19.53
N VAL A 543 12.24 -15.76 -19.43
CA VAL A 543 13.04 -15.90 -18.22
C VAL A 543 13.35 -14.54 -17.63
N TYR A 544 12.71 -14.23 -16.50
CA TYR A 544 12.92 -12.98 -15.78
C TYR A 544 14.01 -13.13 -14.71
N GLN A 545 14.86 -12.12 -14.60
CA GLN A 545 15.80 -11.95 -13.50
C GLN A 545 15.41 -10.76 -12.66
N GLN A 546 15.60 -10.86 -11.34
CA GLN A 546 15.44 -9.73 -10.42
C GLN A 546 16.69 -8.85 -10.48
N TYR A 547 16.49 -7.55 -10.41
CA TYR A 547 17.57 -6.56 -10.35
C TYR A 547 17.42 -5.68 -9.11
N THR A 548 18.56 -5.33 -8.52
CA THR A 548 18.66 -4.51 -7.30
C THR A 548 19.62 -3.35 -7.54
N LEU A 549 19.81 -2.46 -6.56
CA LEU A 549 20.78 -1.36 -6.70
C LEU A 549 22.23 -1.87 -6.85
N GLU A 550 22.55 -3.01 -6.24
CA GLU A 550 23.87 -3.68 -6.33
C GLU A 550 24.04 -4.41 -7.66
N HIS A 551 22.93 -4.86 -8.25
CA HIS A 551 22.89 -5.58 -9.50
C HIS A 551 21.88 -4.95 -10.46
N PRO A 552 22.17 -3.73 -10.98
CA PRO A 552 21.25 -3.07 -11.89
C PRO A 552 21.36 -3.64 -13.30
N VAL A 553 20.28 -3.52 -14.05
CA VAL A 553 20.18 -3.86 -15.46
C VAL A 553 20.34 -2.65 -16.36
N ASP A 554 21.04 -2.81 -17.49
CA ASP A 554 20.92 -1.90 -18.63
C ASP A 554 19.78 -2.37 -19.53
N PHE A 555 18.66 -1.66 -19.46
CA PHE A 555 17.50 -1.87 -20.30
C PHE A 555 17.45 -0.82 -21.41
N TYR A 556 17.93 -1.20 -22.59
CA TYR A 556 17.96 -0.37 -23.80
C TYR A 556 18.57 1.03 -23.59
N GLY A 557 19.64 1.13 -22.80
CA GLY A 557 20.35 2.38 -22.50
C GLY A 557 19.89 3.09 -21.23
N GLY A 558 18.85 2.59 -20.55
CA GLY A 558 18.45 3.02 -19.21
C GLY A 558 18.95 2.05 -18.14
N THR A 559 19.38 2.55 -16.99
CA THR A 559 19.88 1.69 -15.89
C THR A 559 18.83 1.57 -14.81
N PHE A 560 18.47 0.35 -14.39
CA PHE A 560 17.40 0.11 -13.41
C PHE A 560 17.74 -1.03 -12.43
N PRO A 561 17.28 -0.98 -11.18
CA PRO A 561 16.76 0.20 -10.51
C PRO A 561 17.83 1.28 -10.31
N ARG A 562 17.39 2.51 -10.04
CA ARG A 562 18.20 3.59 -9.45
C ARG A 562 17.50 4.02 -8.17
N LYS A 563 18.26 4.55 -7.21
CA LYS A 563 17.73 4.99 -5.91
C LYS A 563 16.56 5.96 -6.04
N THR A 564 16.72 6.99 -6.87
CA THR A 564 15.66 7.95 -7.20
C THR A 564 15.87 8.42 -8.62
N PHE A 565 14.81 8.41 -9.43
CA PHE A 565 14.88 8.80 -10.82
C PHE A 565 13.51 9.20 -11.35
N GLU A 566 13.51 9.98 -12.43
CA GLU A 566 12.31 10.36 -13.14
C GLU A 566 12.03 9.36 -14.26
N ILE A 567 10.77 8.93 -14.36
CA ILE A 567 10.24 8.19 -15.50
C ILE A 567 9.19 9.01 -16.21
N ASN A 568 8.92 8.67 -17.47
CA ASN A 568 7.72 9.11 -18.15
C ASN A 568 6.64 8.04 -17.92
N LEU A 569 5.69 8.30 -17.04
CA LEU A 569 4.55 7.42 -16.76
C LEU A 569 3.32 7.94 -17.52
N ASP A 570 2.89 7.23 -18.56
CA ASP A 570 1.73 7.63 -19.39
C ASP A 570 1.78 9.07 -19.95
N GLY A 571 2.98 9.58 -20.25
CA GLY A 571 3.18 10.95 -20.76
C GLY A 571 3.53 11.99 -19.69
N GLU A 572 3.58 11.60 -18.42
CA GLU A 572 3.87 12.48 -17.28
C GLU A 572 5.21 12.14 -16.64
N ILE A 573 6.03 13.17 -16.38
CA ILE A 573 7.31 12.97 -15.69
C ILE A 573 7.04 12.77 -14.20
N THR A 574 7.29 11.56 -13.72
CA THR A 574 7.04 11.14 -12.34
C THR A 574 8.33 10.73 -11.67
N THR A 575 8.57 11.24 -10.46
CA THR A 575 9.70 10.81 -9.64
C THR A 575 9.35 9.50 -8.93
N ILE A 576 10.24 8.51 -9.02
CA ILE A 576 10.05 7.20 -8.42
C ILE A 576 11.29 6.77 -7.63
N HIS A 577 11.06 5.93 -6.62
CA HIS A 577 12.04 5.59 -5.59
C HIS A 577 12.18 4.08 -5.50
N TYR A 578 13.41 3.57 -5.55
CA TYR A 578 13.62 2.14 -5.37
C TYR A 578 13.72 1.79 -3.89
N GLN A 579 12.79 0.94 -3.45
CA GLN A 579 12.58 0.48 -2.08
C GLN A 579 12.44 1.62 -1.08
N HIS A 580 12.14 1.29 0.17
CA HIS A 580 12.00 2.30 1.22
C HIS A 580 13.37 2.79 1.64
N ASP A 581 13.89 3.76 0.91
CA ASP A 581 15.20 4.34 1.17
C ASP A 581 15.07 5.54 2.12
N GLY A 582 14.49 5.31 3.30
CA GLY A 582 14.63 6.16 4.50
C GLY A 582 14.27 7.65 4.42
N ASP A 583 13.63 8.10 3.36
CA ASP A 583 13.15 9.47 3.18
C ASP A 583 11.72 9.34 2.65
N GLY A 584 10.73 9.93 3.32
CA GLY A 584 9.34 9.98 2.86
C GLY A 584 9.23 10.79 1.57
N ILE A 585 9.55 10.14 0.47
CA ILE A 585 9.43 10.76 -0.83
C ILE A 585 8.02 10.50 -1.33
N LEU A 586 7.24 11.59 -1.41
CA LEU A 586 5.97 11.63 -2.14
C LEU A 586 6.23 11.15 -3.57
N GLY A 587 5.67 9.99 -3.93
CA GLY A 587 5.88 9.39 -5.24
C GLY A 587 5.63 7.89 -5.25
N ILE A 588 6.02 7.26 -6.35
CA ILE A 588 5.84 5.81 -6.55
C ILE A 588 7.05 5.09 -5.96
N ARG A 589 6.83 4.17 -5.01
CA ARG A 589 7.88 3.30 -4.48
C ARG A 589 7.96 2.03 -5.32
N ILE A 590 9.15 1.65 -5.76
CA ILE A 590 9.43 0.38 -6.44
C ILE A 590 9.83 -0.65 -5.40
N ASP A 591 9.01 -1.66 -5.22
CA ASP A 591 9.28 -2.79 -4.35
C ASP A 591 10.20 -3.81 -5.02
N ALA A 592 10.08 -4.03 -6.33
CA ALA A 592 10.98 -4.92 -7.05
C ALA A 592 11.11 -4.57 -8.54
N VAL A 593 12.25 -4.95 -9.12
CA VAL A 593 12.52 -4.79 -10.56
C VAL A 593 12.86 -6.14 -11.16
N TYR A 594 12.21 -6.46 -12.28
CA TYR A 594 12.48 -7.67 -13.05
C TYR A 594 12.61 -7.37 -14.54
N SER A 595 13.53 -8.05 -15.23
CA SER A 595 13.64 -7.94 -16.69
C SER A 595 14.04 -9.26 -17.34
N ASP A 596 13.53 -9.48 -18.56
CA ASP A 596 13.90 -10.59 -19.45
C ASP A 596 14.99 -10.19 -20.46
N ILE A 597 15.62 -9.00 -20.35
CA ILE A 597 16.61 -8.49 -21.31
C ILE A 597 17.77 -9.47 -21.57
N GLU A 598 18.14 -10.27 -20.58
CA GLU A 598 19.19 -11.29 -20.66
C GLU A 598 18.67 -12.69 -21.06
N ASP A 599 17.37 -12.84 -21.31
CA ASP A 599 16.79 -14.09 -21.76
C ASP A 599 17.29 -14.43 -23.17
N THR A 600 18.05 -15.53 -23.24
CA THR A 600 18.60 -16.10 -24.47
C THR A 600 17.79 -17.29 -24.98
N ALA A 601 16.83 -17.80 -24.19
CA ALA A 601 15.95 -18.89 -24.55
C ALA A 601 14.74 -18.40 -25.36
N ASN A 602 14.27 -17.18 -25.11
CA ASN A 602 13.21 -16.55 -25.89
C ASN A 602 13.75 -16.00 -27.22
N SER A 603 13.17 -16.49 -28.33
CA SER A 603 13.52 -16.08 -29.69
C SER A 603 12.90 -14.76 -30.14
N SER A 604 11.99 -14.18 -29.37
CA SER A 604 11.50 -12.81 -29.59
C SER A 604 12.66 -11.82 -29.45
N ASP A 605 12.61 -10.68 -30.14
CA ASP A 605 13.53 -9.56 -29.93
C ASP A 605 12.98 -8.54 -28.92
N GLU A 606 11.68 -8.64 -28.58
CA GLU A 606 11.01 -7.78 -27.61
C GLU A 606 11.43 -8.15 -26.18
N ARG A 607 11.75 -7.13 -25.38
CA ARG A 607 12.16 -7.28 -23.98
C ARG A 607 11.38 -6.31 -23.11
N HIS A 608 11.26 -6.68 -21.85
CA HIS A 608 10.39 -6.09 -20.87
C HIS A 608 11.19 -5.77 -19.61
N LEU A 609 10.90 -4.61 -19.04
CA LEU A 609 11.34 -4.22 -17.71
C LEU A 609 10.11 -3.93 -16.87
N TYR A 610 9.88 -4.74 -15.84
CA TYR A 610 8.77 -4.58 -14.91
C TYR A 610 9.24 -3.92 -13.62
N LEU A 611 8.48 -2.92 -13.17
CA LEU A 611 8.58 -2.34 -11.84
C LEU A 611 7.33 -2.73 -11.05
N PHE A 612 7.52 -3.45 -9.96
CA PHE A 612 6.48 -3.70 -8.97
C PHE A 612 6.48 -2.55 -8.01
N VAL A 613 5.38 -1.81 -7.94
CA VAL A 613 5.34 -0.55 -7.21
C VAL A 613 4.18 -0.47 -6.24
N ALA A 614 4.42 0.20 -5.11
CA ALA A 614 3.39 0.68 -4.22
C ALA A 614 3.16 2.18 -4.46
N ASP A 615 1.89 2.53 -4.67
CA ASP A 615 1.39 3.89 -4.77
C ASP A 615 0.40 4.13 -3.60
N PRO A 616 0.29 5.34 -3.02
CA PRO A 616 -0.62 5.68 -1.92
C PRO A 616 -2.10 5.24 -2.05
N THR A 617 -2.56 4.83 -3.23
CA THR A 617 -3.94 4.37 -3.44
C THR A 617 -4.12 2.89 -3.80
N HIS A 618 -3.08 2.21 -4.31
CA HIS A 618 -3.08 0.78 -4.65
C HIS A 618 -1.69 0.29 -5.15
N PRO A 619 -1.36 -1.01 -5.04
CA PRO A 619 -0.21 -1.58 -5.74
C PRO A 619 -0.39 -1.52 -7.27
N ARG A 620 0.72 -1.37 -8.02
CA ARG A 620 0.74 -1.41 -9.49
C ARG A 620 1.94 -2.18 -10.02
N VAL A 621 1.84 -2.61 -11.26
CA VAL A 621 2.96 -3.19 -12.00
C VAL A 621 3.17 -2.35 -13.26
N LEU A 622 4.29 -1.63 -13.32
CA LEU A 622 4.64 -0.81 -14.47
C LEU A 622 5.53 -1.61 -15.43
N VAL A 623 5.41 -1.36 -16.73
CA VAL A 623 6.24 -2.02 -17.76
C VAL A 623 6.84 -1.00 -18.73
N ALA A 624 8.13 -1.18 -19.04
CA ALA A 624 8.79 -0.51 -20.15
C ALA A 624 9.16 -1.53 -21.24
N LEU A 625 8.93 -1.12 -22.50
CA LEU A 625 9.24 -1.91 -23.71
C LEU A 625 10.34 -1.26 -24.56
N GLN A 626 10.80 -0.07 -24.17
CA GLN A 626 11.75 0.73 -24.92
C GLN A 626 12.68 1.49 -23.97
N GLY A 627 13.80 1.94 -24.51
CA GLY A 627 14.77 2.77 -23.80
C GLY A 627 14.28 4.19 -23.51
N PRO A 628 15.11 4.99 -22.83
CA PRO A 628 14.79 6.39 -22.52
C PRO A 628 14.62 7.27 -23.76
N ASP A 629 13.82 8.33 -23.61
CA ASP A 629 13.68 9.39 -24.61
C ASP A 629 14.92 10.31 -24.70
N ALA A 630 14.83 11.37 -25.51
CA ALA A 630 15.95 12.30 -25.71
C ALA A 630 16.37 13.05 -24.45
N ASP A 631 15.46 13.18 -23.47
CA ASP A 631 15.68 13.86 -22.20
C ASP A 631 16.09 12.87 -21.10
N GLY A 632 16.13 11.58 -21.42
CA GLY A 632 16.62 10.52 -20.53
C GLY A 632 15.52 9.83 -19.73
N HIS A 633 14.24 10.10 -20.03
CA HIS A 633 13.11 9.50 -19.31
C HIS A 633 12.67 8.22 -20.00
N THR A 634 12.71 7.10 -19.29
CA THR A 634 12.15 5.84 -19.79
C THR A 634 10.64 5.86 -19.65
N LEU A 635 9.99 5.46 -20.74
CA LEU A 635 8.54 5.42 -20.84
C LEU A 635 8.01 4.12 -20.23
N PHE A 636 7.24 4.28 -19.17
CA PHE A 636 6.50 3.22 -18.49
C PHE A 636 5.01 3.43 -18.66
N TRP A 637 4.30 2.31 -18.63
CA TRP A 637 2.84 2.23 -18.61
C TRP A 637 2.43 1.27 -17.50
N ASP A 638 1.21 1.41 -16.98
CA ASP A 638 0.60 0.30 -16.26
C ASP A 638 0.58 -0.94 -17.17
N THR A 639 1.11 -2.06 -16.67
CA THR A 639 1.12 -3.31 -17.43
C THR A 639 -0.30 -3.67 -17.81
N GLN A 640 -0.49 -4.07 -19.06
CA GLN A 640 -1.73 -4.69 -19.49
C GLN A 640 -1.66 -6.22 -19.32
N ASN A 641 -0.55 -6.75 -18.79
CA ASN A 641 -0.46 -8.16 -18.42
C ASN A 641 -1.25 -8.40 -17.15
N SER A 642 -2.47 -8.73 -17.42
CA SER A 642 -3.51 -8.92 -16.47
C SER A 642 -3.09 -10.05 -15.49
N ASP A 643 -2.52 -11.18 -15.96
CA ASP A 643 -2.14 -12.33 -15.10
C ASP A 643 -1.12 -11.94 -14.02
N LEU A 644 -0.15 -11.13 -14.42
CA LEU A 644 0.87 -10.61 -13.51
C LEU A 644 0.28 -9.64 -12.47
N ILE A 645 -0.66 -8.78 -12.86
CA ILE A 645 -1.37 -7.87 -11.95
C ILE A 645 -2.11 -8.68 -10.88
N GLY A 646 -2.86 -9.70 -11.28
CA GLY A 646 -3.62 -10.52 -10.34
C GLY A 646 -2.75 -11.21 -9.30
N ARG A 647 -1.66 -11.85 -9.76
CA ARG A 647 -0.72 -12.54 -8.87
C ARG A 647 -0.03 -11.57 -7.90
N PHE A 648 0.34 -10.38 -8.37
CA PHE A 648 0.95 -9.36 -7.53
C PHE A 648 -0.02 -8.79 -6.51
N ASN A 649 -1.25 -8.46 -6.92
CA ASN A 649 -2.29 -7.99 -6.02
C ASN A 649 -2.65 -9.02 -4.94
N PHE A 650 -2.69 -10.31 -5.31
CA PHE A 650 -2.89 -11.39 -4.33
C PHE A 650 -1.76 -11.46 -3.31
N LEU A 651 -0.49 -11.39 -3.74
CA LEU A 651 0.64 -11.32 -2.83
C LEU A 651 0.51 -10.12 -1.87
N VAL A 652 0.22 -8.94 -2.42
CA VAL A 652 0.05 -7.71 -1.62
C VAL A 652 -1.08 -7.88 -0.59
N LYS A 653 -2.21 -8.48 -0.96
CA LYS A 653 -3.29 -8.80 -0.03
C LYS A 653 -2.81 -9.69 1.11
N GLU A 654 -2.09 -10.78 0.81
CA GLU A 654 -1.59 -11.69 1.85
C GLU A 654 -0.69 -10.96 2.85
N LEU A 655 0.11 -9.99 2.38
CA LEU A 655 0.96 -9.16 3.24
C LEU A 655 0.16 -8.23 4.17
N TYR A 656 -1.07 -7.84 3.80
CA TYR A 656 -1.96 -7.08 4.68
C TYR A 656 -2.74 -7.94 5.68
N GLN A 657 -2.71 -9.26 5.54
CA GLN A 657 -3.45 -10.20 6.40
C GLN A 657 -2.57 -10.95 7.41
N GLU A 658 -1.25 -10.93 7.23
CA GLU A 658 -0.24 -11.44 8.17
C GLU A 658 0.14 -10.36 9.19
#